data_AF-A0AAV0PN18-F1
#
_entry.id   AF-A0AAV0PN18-F1
#
_cell.length_a   1.000
_cell.length_b   1.000
_cell.length_c   1.000
_cell.angle_alpha   90.00
_cell.angle_beta   90.00
_cell.angle_gamma   90.00
#
_symmetry.space_group_name_H-M   'P 1'
#
loop_
_entity.id
_entity.type
_entity.pdbx_description
1 polymer ?
#
loop_
_entity_poly.entity_id
_entity_poly.type
_entity_poly.pdbx_seq_one_letter_code
_entity_poly.pdbx_strand_id
1 'polypeptide(L)'
;MASSSSSSSSLSTNTRSHHRPNSAPSFLLPLSFLSSLLLIASPLAYLLSLHNSLPLVHATHKEDYGSQNPTAAAGRRTDSSSADGGVVLPLKLTFTAPAKYWTDAIPIGNGRLGAAVWGGVANETLQLNDDTLWTGVPGTYSDPNAPAALSVVRKLVSSGLYPEASAEAIKLSGTPSQRYQLLGDIVLEFDAAHQNYDPETYIRELDLDTAMATVKYSVGDVDYTREHFATNPHQAIVTRISGSKPGSLSFTVHLHSKLNHTTALIQGRRNQIVLKGSCRGHPKGIQFTATLELKIEGGGKAAVRVLDGGKKLKVDFADSAVLILVASSSFDGPFTSPVDSKKDPDSDCRKALSSLANVAYEDLRARHLEDYQSLFRRVSLQLSRGTNSGSRVVSTAERVKSFQTDEDPSLVALMFQYGRYLLISCSRPGTQVANLQGIWNEDVNPPWEGAQHLNINLQMNYWSALSCNLQECQEPLFDYMSSLAVNGKETAKVNYGVNNGWVAHQVSDIWAKTSPDQGDAVWAMWPMGGAWLCTHLWEHYSYTMDKDFLGKKGYPLLEGCTEFLLGWLVEGQGGNLETNPSTSPEHKFIDPEGGKQASVSNSTTMDMSIITQVFSDILSAAEVLGRQDDELIQKVRRARARLPPTKVAKDGTIMEWASEFEDPDPQHRHVSHLFGLFPGRAITPQHTPQLCSASEKTLVKRGVEGPGWSTVWKAALWARLQKSGKAYEMVKHLFNLVDPTYERDNEGGVFSNLFAAHPPFQIDANLGFSAVIAEMLVQGTGTELYLLPALPRDKWPNGCAKGLRARGGLTVNLCWKQGQLHEVGVWSTVGDSVQVLHYGEKMVKASIASCNVYIFNSDLTCVRTESLSGEGGSCLKRLKW
;
A
#
# COMPACT_ATOMS: atom_id res chain seq x y z
N MET A 1 49.21 58.23 -1.61
CA MET A 1 48.49 58.15 -2.90
C MET A 1 47.40 57.10 -2.70
N ALA A 2 46.22 57.52 -2.20
CA ALA A 2 45.00 57.80 -3.00
C ALA A 2 44.56 56.54 -3.76
N SER A 3 43.38 55.92 -3.58
CA SER A 3 42.03 56.31 -3.15
C SER A 3 41.20 55.01 -3.06
N SER A 4 40.11 54.77 -2.31
CA SER A 4 39.28 55.53 -1.36
C SER A 4 38.22 54.57 -0.78
N SER A 5 38.10 54.55 0.56
CA SER A 5 36.90 54.48 1.44
C SER A 5 35.72 53.55 1.07
N SER A 6 35.32 52.55 1.87
CA SER A 6 34.71 52.60 3.25
C SER A 6 33.32 53.28 3.23
N SER A 7 32.25 52.86 3.90
CA SER A 7 32.06 52.02 5.10
C SER A 7 30.56 51.90 5.44
N SER A 8 30.18 50.77 6.04
CA SER A 8 29.34 50.56 7.25
C SER A 8 27.97 51.24 7.51
N SER A 9 27.07 50.41 8.10
CA SER A 9 26.08 50.66 9.18
C SER A 9 24.88 51.57 8.86
N SER A 10 23.65 51.42 9.37
CA SER A 10 22.95 50.56 10.34
C SER A 10 21.48 51.04 10.42
N LEU A 11 20.56 50.21 10.96
CA LEU A 11 19.37 50.59 11.77
C LEU A 11 18.13 51.32 11.16
N SER A 12 16.98 50.65 11.37
CA SER A 12 15.72 51.17 11.97
C SER A 12 14.47 51.55 11.11
N THR A 13 13.38 50.85 11.43
CA THR A 13 11.98 51.30 11.75
C THR A 13 11.03 51.95 10.73
N ASN A 14 9.79 51.39 10.70
CA ASN A 14 8.43 52.03 10.65
C ASN A 14 8.08 52.87 9.39
N THR A 15 6.85 53.01 8.85
CA THR A 15 5.43 52.85 9.27
C THR A 15 4.53 53.23 8.06
N ARG A 16 3.29 52.69 7.98
CA ARG A 16 1.98 53.31 7.54
C ARG A 16 1.90 54.05 6.18
N SER A 17 0.79 54.21 5.43
CA SER A 17 -0.64 53.88 5.50
C SER A 17 -1.35 54.47 4.24
N HIS A 18 -2.52 53.92 3.89
CA HIS A 18 -3.70 54.55 3.26
C HIS A 18 -3.66 55.18 1.84
N HIS A 19 -4.51 54.69 0.93
CA HIS A 19 -5.81 55.32 0.65
C HIS A 19 -6.78 54.45 -0.18
N ARG A 20 -8.04 54.46 0.26
CA ARG A 20 -9.34 54.02 -0.31
C ARG A 20 -9.79 54.94 -1.49
N PRO A 21 -10.96 54.80 -2.18
CA PRO A 21 -12.26 54.24 -1.70
C PRO A 21 -13.24 53.54 -2.71
N ASN A 22 -14.28 52.89 -2.13
CA ASN A 22 -15.75 52.87 -2.41
C ASN A 22 -16.28 52.83 -3.87
N SER A 23 -17.45 52.28 -4.26
CA SER A 23 -18.59 51.56 -3.64
C SER A 23 -19.61 51.23 -4.77
N ALA A 24 -20.50 50.26 -4.55
CA ALA A 24 -21.65 49.80 -5.36
C ALA A 24 -22.77 50.89 -5.59
N PRO A 25 -24.04 50.65 -6.05
CA PRO A 25 -24.77 49.42 -6.47
C PRO A 25 -25.85 49.55 -7.61
N SER A 26 -26.55 48.43 -7.92
CA SER A 26 -27.96 48.21 -8.37
C SER A 26 -28.62 48.95 -9.55
N PHE A 27 -29.33 48.22 -10.45
CA PHE A 27 -30.69 48.56 -10.96
C PHE A 27 -31.41 47.36 -11.64
N LEU A 28 -32.75 47.42 -11.62
CA LEU A 28 -33.80 46.44 -11.94
C LEU A 28 -34.23 46.35 -13.44
N LEU A 29 -34.71 45.15 -13.87
CA LEU A 29 -35.87 44.73 -14.74
C LEU A 29 -36.21 45.51 -16.07
N PRO A 30 -36.96 44.97 -17.08
CA PRO A 30 -38.08 44.00 -16.99
C PRO A 30 -38.34 42.97 -18.13
N LEU A 31 -39.25 42.03 -17.81
CA LEU A 31 -40.29 41.25 -18.53
C LEU A 31 -40.44 41.23 -20.08
N SER A 32 -40.77 40.03 -20.61
CA SER A 32 -41.92 39.64 -21.50
C SER A 32 -41.54 38.43 -22.39
N PHE A 33 -42.37 37.44 -22.81
CA PHE A 33 -43.77 37.03 -22.62
C PHE A 33 -43.99 35.66 -23.34
N LEU A 34 -44.97 34.84 -22.86
CA LEU A 34 -45.85 33.87 -23.59
C LEU A 34 -45.19 32.65 -24.32
N SER A 35 -45.74 31.43 -24.40
CA SER A 35 -47.04 30.83 -24.04
C SER A 35 -47.08 29.32 -24.36
N SER A 36 -47.79 28.55 -23.52
CA SER A 36 -48.80 27.49 -23.80
C SER A 36 -48.41 26.20 -24.57
N LEU A 37 -48.49 25.01 -23.95
CA LEU A 37 -49.68 24.11 -23.81
C LEU A 37 -50.20 23.53 -25.15
N LEU A 38 -50.05 22.21 -25.39
CA LEU A 38 -51.12 21.20 -25.24
C LEU A 38 -50.74 19.81 -25.77
N LEU A 39 -51.34 18.82 -25.08
CA LEU A 39 -51.47 17.38 -25.36
C LEU A 39 -51.75 17.00 -26.82
N ILE A 40 -51.45 15.74 -27.20
CA ILE A 40 -52.45 14.69 -27.56
C ILE A 40 -51.76 13.38 -28.01
N ALA A 41 -52.17 12.29 -27.34
CA ALA A 41 -52.41 10.92 -27.82
C ALA A 41 -51.33 10.06 -28.53
N SER A 42 -50.93 8.98 -27.84
CA SER A 42 -50.87 7.59 -28.39
C SER A 42 -52.25 7.17 -28.93
N PRO A 43 -52.44 6.19 -29.87
CA PRO A 43 -52.06 4.79 -29.58
C PRO A 43 -51.95 3.76 -30.77
N LEU A 44 -51.71 2.49 -30.38
CA LEU A 44 -51.92 1.18 -31.06
C LEU A 44 -51.06 0.84 -32.30
N ALA A 45 -50.30 -0.27 -32.39
CA ALA A 45 -50.52 -1.73 -32.21
C ALA A 45 -50.99 -2.48 -33.48
N TYR A 46 -50.44 -3.71 -33.62
CA TYR A 46 -50.80 -4.85 -34.49
C TYR A 46 -50.27 -4.92 -35.95
N LEU A 47 -49.44 -5.94 -36.26
CA LEU A 47 -49.90 -7.20 -36.89
C LEU A 47 -48.77 -8.25 -37.10
N LEU A 48 -49.18 -9.50 -36.92
CA LEU A 48 -48.49 -10.78 -37.09
C LEU A 48 -48.37 -11.25 -38.56
N SER A 49 -47.63 -12.37 -38.72
CA SER A 49 -47.78 -13.47 -39.71
C SER A 49 -46.73 -13.51 -40.83
N LEU A 50 -46.20 -14.64 -41.33
CA LEU A 50 -46.38 -16.09 -41.13
C LEU A 50 -45.26 -16.80 -41.95
N HIS A 51 -44.62 -17.84 -41.40
CA HIS A 51 -44.34 -19.17 -42.00
C HIS A 51 -43.88 -19.29 -43.49
N ASN A 52 -42.77 -20.00 -43.76
CA ASN A 52 -42.77 -21.43 -44.13
C ASN A 52 -41.41 -21.97 -44.67
N SER A 53 -41.11 -23.21 -44.26
CA SER A 53 -40.58 -24.35 -45.05
C SER A 53 -39.10 -24.49 -45.51
N LEU A 54 -38.43 -25.45 -44.83
CA LEU A 54 -37.50 -26.54 -45.24
C LEU A 54 -37.60 -27.08 -46.71
N PRO A 55 -36.72 -27.98 -47.26
CA PRO A 55 -35.93 -29.03 -46.56
C PRO A 55 -34.53 -29.46 -47.12
N LEU A 56 -33.97 -30.42 -46.38
CA LEU A 56 -32.83 -31.34 -46.56
C LEU A 56 -32.51 -31.85 -47.98
N VAL A 57 -31.23 -32.22 -48.18
CA VAL A 57 -30.83 -33.44 -48.90
C VAL A 57 -29.73 -34.19 -48.13
N HIS A 58 -29.99 -35.48 -47.89
CA HIS A 58 -29.09 -36.54 -47.42
C HIS A 58 -28.15 -37.02 -48.53
N ALA A 59 -26.93 -37.44 -48.18
CA ALA A 59 -26.26 -38.56 -48.86
C ALA A 59 -25.30 -39.30 -47.91
N THR A 60 -25.56 -40.60 -47.82
CA THR A 60 -24.93 -41.65 -47.01
C THR A 60 -23.83 -42.39 -47.79
N HIS A 61 -22.78 -42.90 -47.12
CA HIS A 61 -22.07 -44.19 -47.37
C HIS A 61 -20.96 -44.35 -46.28
N LYS A 62 -21.11 -45.18 -45.23
CA LYS A 62 -20.78 -46.62 -45.04
C LYS A 62 -19.31 -47.04 -45.26
N GLU A 63 -18.60 -47.30 -44.14
CA GLU A 63 -17.89 -48.55 -43.71
C GLU A 63 -16.50 -48.75 -44.37
N ASP A 64 -15.36 -48.93 -43.67
CA ASP A 64 -15.05 -49.88 -42.58
C ASP A 64 -13.85 -49.48 -41.67
N TYR A 65 -13.96 -49.93 -40.42
CA TYR A 65 -12.99 -50.29 -39.34
C TYR A 65 -11.54 -49.78 -39.28
N GLY A 66 -11.14 -49.30 -38.09
CA GLY A 66 -9.73 -49.35 -37.67
C GLY A 66 -9.21 -48.56 -36.47
N SER A 67 -9.79 -48.76 -35.27
CA SER A 67 -9.10 -48.66 -33.95
C SER A 67 -8.84 -47.31 -33.25
N GLN A 68 -9.08 -47.38 -31.92
CA GLN A 68 -8.57 -46.56 -30.80
C GLN A 68 -9.44 -45.43 -30.23
N ASN A 69 -10.23 -45.86 -29.23
CA ASN A 69 -10.61 -45.25 -27.93
C ASN A 69 -11.00 -43.76 -27.84
N PRO A 70 -12.26 -43.47 -27.45
CA PRO A 70 -12.79 -42.11 -27.35
C PRO A 70 -12.54 -41.46 -25.99
N THR A 71 -12.28 -40.16 -26.06
CA THR A 71 -12.40 -39.18 -24.98
C THR A 71 -13.86 -39.11 -24.50
N ALA A 72 -14.10 -39.58 -23.28
CA ALA A 72 -15.41 -39.45 -22.62
C ALA A 72 -15.58 -38.03 -22.06
N ALA A 73 -16.55 -37.31 -22.64
CA ALA A 73 -17.14 -36.12 -22.09
C ALA A 73 -17.77 -36.41 -20.72
N ALA A 74 -17.27 -35.79 -19.65
CA ALA A 74 -17.92 -35.77 -18.35
C ALA A 74 -18.76 -34.49 -18.24
N GLY A 75 -20.09 -34.66 -18.30
CA GLY A 75 -21.06 -33.59 -18.10
C GLY A 75 -20.91 -32.95 -16.73
N ARG A 76 -20.82 -31.61 -16.72
CA ARG A 76 -21.01 -30.80 -15.51
C ARG A 76 -22.46 -30.95 -15.06
N ARG A 77 -22.69 -31.70 -13.99
CA ARG A 77 -23.89 -31.55 -13.17
C ARG A 77 -23.77 -30.21 -12.44
N THR A 78 -24.68 -29.31 -12.77
CA THR A 78 -24.96 -28.11 -11.98
C THR A 78 -25.75 -28.53 -10.76
N ASP A 79 -25.09 -28.68 -9.61
CA ASP A 79 -25.80 -28.71 -8.33
C ASP A 79 -26.21 -27.27 -8.00
N SER A 80 -27.47 -26.98 -8.32
CA SER A 80 -28.18 -25.79 -7.87
C SER A 80 -28.73 -26.04 -6.47
N SER A 81 -27.96 -25.69 -5.44
CA SER A 81 -28.52 -25.41 -4.11
C SER A 81 -28.59 -23.90 -3.92
N SER A 82 -29.82 -23.40 -3.93
CA SER A 82 -30.22 -22.01 -3.73
C SER A 82 -29.64 -21.40 -2.45
N ALA A 83 -28.76 -20.40 -2.61
CA ALA A 83 -28.49 -19.38 -1.60
C ALA A 83 -28.81 -18.01 -2.21
N ASP A 84 -29.63 -17.26 -1.49
CA ASP A 84 -30.14 -15.92 -1.78
C ASP A 84 -29.03 -15.00 -2.32
N GLY A 85 -29.00 -14.80 -3.63
CA GLY A 85 -27.90 -14.17 -4.36
C GLY A 85 -28.03 -12.66 -4.38
N GLY A 86 -27.38 -11.98 -3.42
CA GLY A 86 -27.07 -10.55 -3.57
C GLY A 86 -26.22 -10.32 -4.83
N VAL A 87 -26.51 -9.27 -5.59
CA VAL A 87 -25.72 -8.88 -6.76
C VAL A 87 -24.31 -8.50 -6.29
N VAL A 88 -23.29 -9.27 -6.67
CA VAL A 88 -21.89 -8.93 -6.43
C VAL A 88 -21.50 -7.87 -7.47
N LEU A 89 -21.28 -6.64 -7.03
CA LEU A 89 -20.77 -5.58 -7.91
C LEU A 89 -19.35 -5.91 -8.37
N PRO A 90 -18.99 -5.61 -9.64
CA PRO A 90 -17.63 -5.83 -10.13
C PRO A 90 -16.59 -5.09 -9.28
N LEU A 91 -15.46 -5.73 -9.00
CA LEU A 91 -14.31 -5.11 -8.32
C LEU A 91 -13.53 -4.23 -9.31
N LYS A 92 -14.16 -3.14 -9.74
CA LYS A 92 -13.61 -2.23 -10.74
C LYS A 92 -13.59 -0.79 -10.26
N LEU A 93 -12.49 -0.10 -10.54
CA LEU A 93 -12.47 1.36 -10.55
C LEU A 93 -12.84 1.79 -11.97
N THR A 94 -13.93 2.53 -12.12
CA THR A 94 -14.47 2.95 -13.42
C THR A 94 -14.44 4.47 -13.55
N PHE A 95 -14.10 4.95 -14.75
CA PHE A 95 -14.06 6.36 -15.08
C PHE A 95 -14.60 6.58 -16.50
N THR A 96 -15.32 7.68 -16.68
CA THR A 96 -16.03 8.02 -17.93
C THR A 96 -15.34 9.14 -18.72
N ALA A 97 -14.09 9.47 -18.37
CA ALA A 97 -13.27 10.44 -19.09
C ALA A 97 -11.77 10.12 -18.91
N PRO A 98 -10.91 10.57 -19.84
CA PRO A 98 -9.46 10.55 -19.66
C PRO A 98 -9.01 11.23 -18.37
N ALA A 99 -7.86 10.80 -17.83
CA ALA A 99 -7.25 11.45 -16.68
C ALA A 99 -6.92 12.93 -16.98
N LYS A 100 -7.25 13.81 -16.04
CA LYS A 100 -6.87 15.23 -16.08
C LYS A 100 -5.66 15.50 -15.18
N TYR A 101 -5.60 14.80 -14.05
CA TYR A 101 -4.51 14.83 -13.08
C TYR A 101 -3.88 13.44 -12.94
N TRP A 102 -2.67 13.37 -12.41
CA TRP A 102 -2.01 12.09 -12.17
C TRP A 102 -2.79 11.20 -11.19
N THR A 103 -3.44 11.81 -10.19
CA THR A 103 -4.35 11.15 -9.25
C THR A 103 -5.69 10.72 -9.87
N ASP A 104 -5.89 10.94 -11.17
CA ASP A 104 -6.94 10.28 -11.96
C ASP A 104 -6.43 9.03 -12.68
N ALA A 105 -5.12 8.92 -12.93
CA ALA A 105 -4.53 7.83 -13.72
C ALA A 105 -4.67 6.47 -13.00
N ILE A 106 -4.72 5.40 -13.79
CA ILE A 106 -4.84 4.02 -13.28
C ILE A 106 -3.43 3.48 -12.99
N PRO A 107 -3.09 3.15 -11.73
CA PRO A 107 -1.83 2.50 -11.43
C PRO A 107 -1.89 1.02 -11.79
N ILE A 108 -0.87 0.51 -12.48
CA ILE A 108 -0.57 -0.92 -12.68
C ILE A 108 0.85 -1.21 -12.22
N GLY A 109 1.12 -2.42 -11.72
CA GLY A 109 2.47 -2.78 -11.28
C GLY A 109 2.65 -4.27 -11.09
N ASN A 110 3.90 -4.72 -11.10
CA ASN A 110 4.27 -6.14 -10.94
C ASN A 110 5.17 -6.40 -9.72
N GLY A 111 5.20 -5.46 -8.79
CA GLY A 111 6.13 -5.37 -7.67
C GLY A 111 7.32 -4.45 -7.95
N ARG A 112 7.90 -4.54 -9.16
CA ARG A 112 9.13 -3.83 -9.54
C ARG A 112 8.89 -2.68 -10.52
N LEU A 113 8.26 -3.00 -11.65
CA LEU A 113 7.86 -2.04 -12.67
C LEU A 113 6.44 -1.57 -12.40
N GLY A 114 6.25 -0.26 -12.45
CA GLY A 114 4.95 0.40 -12.32
C GLY A 114 4.64 1.25 -13.53
N ALA A 115 3.36 1.42 -13.82
CA ALA A 115 2.90 2.48 -14.69
C ALA A 115 1.61 3.15 -14.21
N ALA A 116 1.48 4.45 -14.47
CA ALA A 116 0.24 5.19 -14.35
C ALA A 116 -0.35 5.44 -15.75
N VAL A 117 -1.50 4.82 -16.04
CA VAL A 117 -2.20 4.86 -17.33
C VAL A 117 -3.19 6.03 -17.35
N TRP A 118 -2.97 7.01 -18.22
CA TRP A 118 -3.78 8.24 -18.27
C TRP A 118 -5.11 8.05 -19.03
N GLY A 119 -5.17 7.15 -20.00
CA GLY A 119 -6.38 6.88 -20.77
C GLY A 119 -6.66 7.94 -21.85
N GLY A 120 -5.66 8.72 -22.27
CA GLY A 120 -5.87 9.80 -23.23
C GLY A 120 -6.21 9.31 -24.63
N VAL A 121 -7.15 9.97 -25.32
CA VAL A 121 -7.69 9.46 -26.60
C VAL A 121 -6.75 9.76 -27.76
N ALA A 122 -6.48 11.05 -28.02
CA ALA A 122 -5.55 11.47 -29.08
C ALA A 122 -4.08 11.34 -28.66
N ASN A 123 -3.77 11.57 -27.38
CA ASN A 123 -2.45 11.40 -26.80
C ASN A 123 -2.58 10.55 -25.54
N GLU A 124 -2.00 9.35 -25.56
CA GLU A 124 -1.96 8.47 -24.39
C GLU A 124 -0.58 8.54 -23.75
N THR A 125 -0.55 8.51 -22.42
CA THR A 125 0.66 8.48 -21.62
C THR A 125 0.58 7.32 -20.65
N LEU A 126 1.57 6.44 -20.67
CA LEU A 126 1.87 5.52 -19.58
C LEU A 126 3.14 6.04 -18.90
N GLN A 127 2.98 6.70 -17.77
CA GLN A 127 4.13 7.11 -16.97
C GLN A 127 4.70 5.88 -16.27
N LEU A 128 6.02 5.74 -16.28
CA LEU A 128 6.75 4.53 -15.90
C LEU A 128 7.60 4.77 -14.66
N ASN A 129 7.66 3.72 -13.83
CA ASN A 129 8.51 3.63 -12.66
C ASN A 129 9.22 2.28 -12.61
N ASP A 130 10.38 2.28 -11.97
CA ASP A 130 11.14 1.09 -11.59
C ASP A 130 11.58 1.32 -10.14
N ASP A 131 11.28 0.37 -9.25
CA ASP A 131 11.48 0.47 -7.81
C ASP A 131 12.94 0.71 -7.37
N THR A 132 13.90 0.46 -8.27
CA THR A 132 15.34 0.63 -8.01
C THR A 132 15.91 1.99 -8.43
N LEU A 133 15.11 2.90 -8.99
CA LEU A 133 15.61 4.20 -9.45
C LEU A 133 15.59 5.25 -8.35
N TRP A 134 16.77 5.56 -7.81
CA TRP A 134 16.95 6.52 -6.73
C TRP A 134 18.16 7.41 -6.98
N THR A 135 18.18 8.56 -6.31
CA THR A 135 19.37 9.42 -6.32
C THR A 135 20.49 8.87 -5.45
N GLY A 136 21.68 9.44 -5.63
CA GLY A 136 22.81 9.23 -4.72
C GLY A 136 23.58 7.94 -4.94
N VAL A 137 24.32 7.57 -3.90
CA VAL A 137 25.25 6.44 -3.80
C VAL A 137 25.26 5.96 -2.34
N PRO A 138 25.77 4.75 -2.03
CA PRO A 138 25.99 4.34 -0.64
C PRO A 138 26.84 5.36 0.13
N GLY A 139 26.39 5.74 1.32
CA GLY A 139 26.99 6.79 2.14
C GLY A 139 27.56 6.29 3.48
N THR A 140 28.20 7.20 4.22
CA THR A 140 28.59 6.97 5.62
C THR A 140 27.45 7.42 6.53
N TYR A 141 26.76 6.47 7.16
CA TYR A 141 25.57 6.71 7.98
C TYR A 141 25.87 6.78 9.48
N SER A 142 27.11 7.12 9.85
CA SER A 142 27.57 7.26 11.21
C SER A 142 28.31 8.58 11.40
N ASP A 143 28.20 9.19 12.57
CA ASP A 143 28.90 10.43 12.92
C ASP A 143 29.74 10.24 14.20
N PRO A 144 31.09 10.30 14.11
CA PRO A 144 31.96 10.16 15.28
C PRO A 144 31.81 11.31 16.30
N ASN A 145 31.14 12.41 15.96
CA ASN A 145 30.85 13.50 16.90
C ASN A 145 29.54 13.29 17.67
N ALA A 146 28.66 12.39 17.21
CA ALA A 146 27.37 12.13 17.83
C ALA A 146 27.49 11.72 19.32
N PRO A 147 28.48 10.91 19.78
CA PRO A 147 28.62 10.60 21.20
C PRO A 147 28.83 11.84 22.09
N ALA A 148 29.55 12.85 21.60
CA ALA A 148 29.79 14.08 22.34
C ALA A 148 28.49 14.90 22.48
N ALA A 149 27.75 15.08 21.38
CA ALA A 149 26.44 15.73 21.40
C ALA A 149 25.43 14.96 22.28
N LEU A 150 25.42 13.63 22.18
CA LEU A 150 24.54 12.75 22.95
C LEU A 150 24.74 12.91 24.45
N SER A 151 26.00 13.02 24.89
CA SER A 151 26.35 13.26 26.29
C SER A 151 25.77 14.59 26.80
N VAL A 152 25.85 15.64 25.99
CA VAL A 152 25.26 16.95 26.33
C VAL A 152 23.74 16.87 26.39
N VAL A 153 23.10 16.28 25.37
CA VAL A 153 21.63 16.10 25.33
C VAL A 153 21.16 15.32 26.56
N ARG A 154 21.79 14.18 26.87
CA ARG A 154 21.44 13.36 28.05
C ARG A 154 21.51 14.16 29.33
N LYS A 155 22.58 14.95 29.51
CA LYS A 155 22.75 15.82 30.67
C LYS A 155 21.63 16.87 30.76
N LEU A 156 21.27 17.50 29.65
CA LEU A 156 20.22 18.52 29.61
C LEU A 156 18.85 17.90 29.96
N VAL A 157 18.50 16.76 29.37
CA VAL A 157 17.26 16.02 29.70
C VAL A 157 17.23 15.63 31.18
N SER A 158 18.32 15.06 31.70
CA SER A 158 18.41 14.70 33.13
C SER A 158 18.37 15.90 34.07
N SER A 159 18.65 17.11 33.59
CA SER A 159 18.57 18.36 34.36
C SER A 159 17.22 19.07 34.19
N GLY A 160 16.26 18.51 33.45
CA GLY A 160 14.96 19.16 33.17
C GLY A 160 15.03 20.29 32.15
N LEU A 161 16.15 20.49 31.46
CA LEU A 161 16.36 21.56 30.48
C LEU A 161 15.92 21.11 29.07
N TYR A 162 14.63 20.82 28.90
CA TYR A 162 14.10 20.20 27.67
C TYR A 162 14.19 21.08 26.41
N PRO A 163 13.94 22.41 26.46
CA PRO A 163 14.11 23.26 25.29
C PRO A 163 15.57 23.28 24.78
N GLU A 164 16.53 23.38 25.69
CA GLU A 164 17.96 23.32 25.40
C GLU A 164 18.35 21.94 24.88
N ALA A 165 17.83 20.87 25.47
CA ALA A 165 18.05 19.50 24.98
C ALA A 165 17.53 19.32 23.55
N SER A 166 16.35 19.86 23.25
CA SER A 166 15.73 19.78 21.92
C SER A 166 16.56 20.53 20.87
N ALA A 167 17.09 21.71 21.22
CA ALA A 167 17.98 22.47 20.34
C ALA A 167 19.34 21.76 20.13
N GLU A 168 19.91 21.19 21.19
CA GLU A 168 21.18 20.47 21.11
C GLU A 168 21.06 19.16 20.30
N ALA A 169 19.91 18.47 20.39
CA ALA A 169 19.66 17.22 19.70
C ALA A 169 19.68 17.33 18.17
N ILE A 170 19.57 18.54 17.60
CA ILE A 170 19.77 18.77 16.17
C ILE A 170 21.17 18.33 15.73
N LYS A 171 22.18 18.43 16.61
CA LYS A 171 23.56 17.94 16.33
C LYS A 171 23.67 16.42 16.25
N LEU A 172 22.61 15.68 16.59
CA LEU A 172 22.53 14.24 16.39
C LEU A 172 21.90 13.88 15.03
N SER A 173 21.42 14.86 14.26
CA SER A 173 20.89 14.62 12.91
C SER A 173 21.98 14.25 11.90
N GLY A 174 21.63 13.45 10.90
CA GLY A 174 22.54 13.03 9.83
C GLY A 174 22.37 13.85 8.56
N THR A 175 22.74 13.26 7.42
CA THR A 175 22.46 13.82 6.09
C THR A 175 21.02 13.50 5.64
N PRO A 176 20.47 14.22 4.66
CA PRO A 176 19.19 13.85 4.04
C PRO A 176 19.22 12.47 3.37
N SER A 177 18.07 11.82 3.36
CA SER A 177 17.80 10.60 2.59
C SER A 177 17.81 10.86 1.08
N GLN A 178 18.02 9.78 0.31
CA GLN A 178 17.97 9.84 -1.15
C GLN A 178 16.55 9.75 -1.69
N ARG A 179 16.34 10.28 -2.90
CA ARG A 179 15.03 10.44 -3.51
C ARG A 179 14.71 9.33 -4.49
N TYR A 180 13.48 8.83 -4.42
CA TYR A 180 12.92 7.98 -5.47
C TYR A 180 12.75 8.77 -6.77
N GLN A 181 12.99 8.13 -7.92
CA GLN A 181 12.91 8.76 -9.24
C GLN A 181 12.06 7.93 -10.21
N LEU A 182 11.39 8.63 -11.14
CA LEU A 182 10.67 8.00 -12.24
C LEU A 182 11.60 7.44 -13.33
N LEU A 183 11.10 6.46 -14.09
CA LEU A 183 11.80 5.89 -15.24
C LEU A 183 11.61 6.77 -16.49
N GLY A 184 10.37 7.14 -16.78
CA GLY A 184 10.01 7.90 -17.99
C GLY A 184 8.56 7.68 -18.40
N ASP A 185 8.25 7.79 -19.68
CA ASP A 185 6.89 7.65 -20.23
C ASP A 185 6.91 6.83 -21.53
N ILE A 186 5.87 6.03 -21.77
CA ILE A 186 5.45 5.62 -23.12
C ILE A 186 4.42 6.64 -23.59
N VAL A 187 4.66 7.28 -24.73
CA VAL A 187 3.76 8.25 -25.34
C VAL A 187 3.22 7.70 -26.65
N LEU A 188 1.89 7.64 -26.79
CA LEU A 188 1.20 7.25 -28.02
C LEU A 188 0.43 8.44 -28.58
N GLU A 189 0.76 8.83 -29.82
CA GLU A 189 0.13 9.91 -30.56
C GLU A 189 -0.76 9.29 -31.66
N PHE A 190 -2.08 9.39 -31.51
CA PHE A 190 -3.04 8.91 -32.50
C PHE A 190 -3.36 10.02 -33.53
N ASP A 191 -3.93 9.64 -34.67
CA ASP A 191 -4.25 10.60 -35.73
C ASP A 191 -5.31 11.62 -35.28
N ALA A 192 -5.32 12.81 -35.89
CA ALA A 192 -6.17 13.93 -35.47
C ALA A 192 -7.67 13.61 -35.41
N ALA A 193 -8.14 12.61 -36.16
CA ALA A 193 -9.52 12.11 -36.11
C ALA A 193 -9.93 11.66 -34.69
N HIS A 194 -8.99 11.15 -33.89
CA HIS A 194 -9.24 10.72 -32.50
C HIS A 194 -9.65 11.88 -31.57
N GLN A 195 -9.45 13.13 -31.98
CA GLN A 195 -9.97 14.29 -31.23
C GLN A 195 -11.51 14.36 -31.27
N ASN A 196 -12.14 13.72 -32.26
CA ASN A 196 -13.59 13.69 -32.46
C ASN A 196 -14.21 12.35 -32.00
N TYR A 197 -13.68 11.75 -30.93
CA TYR A 197 -14.26 10.54 -30.35
C TYR A 197 -15.64 10.80 -29.74
N ASP A 198 -16.48 9.78 -29.64
CA ASP A 198 -17.77 9.85 -28.95
C ASP A 198 -17.58 9.73 -27.42
N PRO A 199 -17.80 10.81 -26.64
CA PRO A 199 -17.61 10.80 -25.19
C PRO A 199 -18.53 9.82 -24.46
N GLU A 200 -19.71 9.51 -25.00
CA GLU A 200 -20.67 8.58 -24.37
C GLU A 200 -20.19 7.13 -24.44
N THR A 201 -19.26 6.82 -25.36
CA THR A 201 -18.65 5.49 -25.49
C THR A 201 -17.35 5.35 -24.70
N TYR A 202 -16.83 6.45 -24.15
CA TYR A 202 -15.56 6.43 -23.44
C TYR A 202 -15.72 5.77 -22.07
N ILE A 203 -14.86 4.78 -21.82
CA ILE A 203 -14.70 4.20 -20.50
C ILE A 203 -13.26 3.78 -20.29
N ARG A 204 -12.73 4.06 -19.09
CA ARG A 204 -11.51 3.40 -18.60
C ARG A 204 -11.81 2.71 -17.29
N GLU A 205 -11.24 1.52 -17.12
CA GLU A 205 -11.47 0.70 -15.93
C GLU A 205 -10.16 0.07 -15.48
N LEU A 206 -9.96 -0.01 -14.17
CA LEU A 206 -9.03 -0.96 -13.55
C LEU A 206 -9.85 -2.13 -13.00
N ASP A 207 -9.65 -3.32 -13.54
CA ASP A 207 -10.25 -4.54 -13.02
C ASP A 207 -9.31 -5.19 -12.01
N LEU A 208 -9.71 -5.20 -10.73
CA LEU A 208 -8.90 -5.74 -9.65
C LEU A 208 -8.85 -7.27 -9.66
N ASP A 209 -9.76 -7.98 -10.32
CA ASP A 209 -9.67 -9.45 -10.43
C ASP A 209 -8.61 -9.88 -11.45
N THR A 210 -8.30 -9.02 -12.42
CA THR A 210 -7.32 -9.32 -13.47
C THR A 210 -6.03 -8.50 -13.37
N ALA A 211 -5.99 -7.45 -12.54
CA ALA A 211 -4.92 -6.43 -12.54
C ALA A 211 -4.65 -5.87 -13.94
N MET A 212 -5.72 -5.53 -14.67
CA MET A 212 -5.64 -4.98 -16.02
C MET A 212 -6.36 -3.64 -16.09
N ALA A 213 -5.69 -2.64 -16.67
CA ALA A 213 -6.33 -1.38 -17.05
C ALA A 213 -6.85 -1.50 -18.48
N THR A 214 -8.10 -1.12 -18.72
CA THR A 214 -8.72 -1.13 -20.04
C THR A 214 -9.21 0.26 -20.39
N VAL A 215 -9.01 0.71 -21.63
CA VAL A 215 -9.60 1.94 -22.18
C VAL A 215 -10.38 1.58 -23.43
N LYS A 216 -11.63 2.05 -23.53
CA LYS A 216 -12.50 1.88 -24.70
C LYS A 216 -13.11 3.20 -25.09
N TYR A 217 -13.23 3.44 -26.39
CA TYR A 217 -13.88 4.61 -26.98
C TYR A 217 -14.14 4.36 -28.46
N SER A 218 -14.98 5.18 -29.08
CA SER A 218 -15.32 5.08 -30.50
C SER A 218 -14.92 6.35 -31.25
N VAL A 219 -14.41 6.19 -32.47
CA VAL A 219 -14.17 7.30 -33.41
C VAL A 219 -14.89 6.96 -34.71
N GLY A 220 -15.93 7.73 -35.04
CA GLY A 220 -16.82 7.38 -36.15
C GLY A 220 -17.49 6.04 -35.90
N ASP A 221 -17.23 5.06 -36.77
CA ASP A 221 -17.79 3.70 -36.69
C ASP A 221 -16.76 2.63 -36.29
N VAL A 222 -15.65 3.05 -35.67
CA VAL A 222 -14.59 2.17 -35.17
C VAL A 222 -14.50 2.27 -33.65
N ASP A 223 -14.78 1.16 -32.97
CA ASP A 223 -14.46 0.96 -31.56
C ASP A 223 -12.97 0.67 -31.40
N TYR A 224 -12.30 1.38 -30.49
CA TYR A 224 -10.92 1.15 -30.09
C TYR A 224 -10.87 0.58 -28.67
N THR A 225 -9.98 -0.38 -28.45
CA THR A 225 -9.70 -0.94 -27.11
C THR A 225 -8.20 -0.93 -26.85
N ARG A 226 -7.83 -0.53 -25.63
CA ARG A 226 -6.47 -0.65 -25.10
C ARG A 226 -6.51 -1.46 -23.82
N GLU A 227 -5.62 -2.44 -23.69
CA GLU A 227 -5.45 -3.26 -22.49
C GLU A 227 -4.02 -3.16 -21.99
N HIS A 228 -3.83 -2.83 -20.72
CA HIS A 228 -2.53 -2.61 -20.10
C HIS A 228 -2.38 -3.48 -18.84
N PHE A 229 -1.23 -4.13 -18.69
CA PHE A 229 -0.87 -4.84 -17.46
C PHE A 229 0.64 -4.92 -17.26
N ALA A 230 1.06 -5.02 -16.01
CA ALA A 230 2.45 -5.27 -15.63
C ALA A 230 2.55 -6.72 -15.13
N THR A 231 3.28 -7.56 -15.86
CA THR A 231 3.37 -9.01 -15.58
C THR A 231 4.60 -9.30 -14.71
N ASN A 232 4.40 -9.91 -13.54
CA ASN A 232 5.49 -10.33 -12.66
C ASN A 232 6.29 -11.52 -13.24
N PRO A 233 5.66 -12.58 -13.80
CA PRO A 233 6.40 -13.70 -14.38
C PRO A 233 7.36 -13.33 -15.52
N HIS A 234 7.08 -12.26 -16.26
CA HIS A 234 7.90 -11.83 -17.40
C HIS A 234 8.64 -10.52 -17.17
N GLN A 235 8.47 -9.88 -16.01
CA GLN A 235 9.13 -8.62 -15.66
C GLN A 235 8.97 -7.52 -16.73
N ALA A 236 7.75 -7.35 -17.25
CA ALA A 236 7.44 -6.46 -18.37
C ALA A 236 6.11 -5.72 -18.17
N ILE A 237 5.98 -4.55 -18.82
CA ILE A 237 4.70 -3.85 -19.03
C ILE A 237 4.23 -4.16 -20.44
N VAL A 238 2.99 -4.63 -20.57
CA VAL A 238 2.39 -5.05 -21.84
C VAL A 238 1.18 -4.16 -22.14
N THR A 239 1.11 -3.66 -23.36
CA THR A 239 -0.04 -2.90 -23.87
C THR A 239 -0.52 -3.51 -25.19
N ARG A 240 -1.79 -3.88 -25.27
CA ARG A 240 -2.46 -4.26 -26.52
C ARG A 240 -3.38 -3.14 -26.97
N ILE A 241 -3.39 -2.82 -28.25
CA ILE A 241 -4.22 -1.81 -28.88
C ILE A 241 -4.91 -2.46 -30.07
N SER A 242 -6.22 -2.28 -30.23
CA SER A 242 -6.97 -2.84 -31.35
C SER A 242 -8.09 -1.90 -31.81
N GLY A 243 -8.35 -1.89 -33.11
CA GLY A 243 -9.57 -1.32 -33.69
C GLY A 243 -10.53 -2.44 -34.11
N SER A 244 -11.84 -2.17 -34.03
CA SER A 244 -12.88 -3.12 -34.45
C SER A 244 -12.95 -3.39 -35.96
N LYS A 245 -12.24 -2.59 -36.78
CA LYS A 245 -12.18 -2.73 -38.23
C LYS A 245 -10.76 -3.01 -38.73
N PRO A 246 -10.59 -3.87 -39.74
CA PRO A 246 -9.28 -4.11 -40.32
C PRO A 246 -8.63 -2.82 -40.85
N GLY A 247 -7.35 -2.63 -40.54
CA GLY A 247 -6.53 -1.51 -40.97
C GLY A 247 -6.88 -0.15 -40.37
N SER A 248 -7.67 -0.11 -39.29
CA SER A 248 -8.13 1.14 -38.67
C SER A 248 -7.16 1.73 -37.63
N LEU A 249 -6.08 1.01 -37.28
CA LEU A 249 -5.14 1.44 -36.24
C LEU A 249 -3.89 2.08 -36.83
N SER A 250 -3.71 3.37 -36.55
CA SER A 250 -2.50 4.15 -36.87
C SER A 250 -2.12 5.05 -35.69
N PHE A 251 -0.86 4.99 -35.24
CA PHE A 251 -0.36 5.80 -34.13
C PHE A 251 1.16 5.88 -34.14
N THR A 252 1.72 6.92 -33.52
CA THR A 252 3.16 7.04 -33.28
C THR A 252 3.46 6.71 -31.82
N VAL A 253 4.46 5.87 -31.57
CA VAL A 253 4.98 5.59 -30.22
C VAL A 253 6.39 6.12 -30.06
N HIS A 254 6.67 6.69 -28.89
CA HIS A 254 8.02 7.04 -28.45
C HIS A 254 8.16 6.97 -26.93
N LEU A 255 9.41 6.97 -26.47
CA LEU A 255 9.76 7.00 -25.05
C LEU A 255 10.29 8.39 -24.67
N HIS A 256 10.01 8.82 -23.44
CA HIS A 256 10.51 10.08 -22.89
C HIS A 256 10.89 9.91 -21.42
N SER A 257 11.72 10.79 -20.86
CA SER A 257 11.96 10.86 -19.41
C SER A 257 12.20 12.29 -18.95
N LYS A 258 11.71 12.65 -17.77
CA LYS A 258 12.04 13.93 -17.10
C LYS A 258 13.50 13.98 -16.65
N LEU A 259 14.19 12.83 -16.59
CA LEU A 259 15.62 12.73 -16.31
C LEU A 259 16.46 12.92 -17.59
N ASN A 260 17.76 13.16 -17.42
CA ASN A 260 18.66 13.23 -18.57
C ASN A 260 18.71 11.85 -19.26
N HIS A 261 18.37 11.83 -20.55
CA HIS A 261 18.17 10.58 -21.28
C HIS A 261 18.51 10.73 -22.77
N THR A 262 18.69 9.59 -23.42
CA THR A 262 18.79 9.45 -24.88
C THR A 262 17.79 8.41 -25.36
N THR A 263 17.28 8.61 -26.57
CA THR A 263 16.39 7.65 -27.25
C THR A 263 16.94 7.33 -28.64
N ALA A 264 16.86 6.06 -29.02
CA ALA A 264 17.30 5.59 -30.32
C ALA A 264 16.62 4.28 -30.70
N LEU A 265 16.70 3.91 -31.99
CA LEU A 265 16.43 2.55 -32.43
C LEU A 265 17.51 1.59 -31.96
N ILE A 266 17.13 0.35 -31.72
CA ILE A 266 18.10 -0.73 -31.61
C ILE A 266 18.66 -1.05 -33.00
N GLN A 267 19.99 -1.09 -33.11
CA GLN A 267 20.68 -1.37 -34.37
C GLN A 267 20.21 -2.71 -34.97
N GLY A 268 19.79 -2.68 -36.24
CA GLY A 268 19.27 -3.85 -36.95
C GLY A 268 17.83 -4.24 -36.62
N ARG A 269 17.13 -3.49 -35.75
CA ARG A 269 15.74 -3.76 -35.33
C ARG A 269 14.86 -2.54 -35.62
N ARG A 270 13.95 -2.67 -36.60
CA ARG A 270 13.07 -1.57 -37.03
C ARG A 270 11.80 -1.40 -36.18
N ASN A 271 11.61 -2.25 -35.18
CA ASN A 271 10.43 -2.30 -34.32
C ASN A 271 10.78 -2.19 -32.82
N GLN A 272 12.00 -1.74 -32.49
CA GLN A 272 12.46 -1.60 -31.10
C GLN A 272 13.06 -0.22 -30.87
N ILE A 273 12.55 0.50 -29.85
CA ILE A 273 13.12 1.76 -29.35
C ILE A 273 13.72 1.50 -27.97
N VAL A 274 14.89 2.08 -27.73
CA VAL A 274 15.55 2.08 -26.43
C VAL A 274 15.62 3.50 -25.87
N LEU A 275 15.36 3.64 -24.57
CA LEU A 275 15.61 4.83 -23.76
C LEU A 275 16.70 4.49 -22.75
N LYS A 276 17.78 5.29 -22.70
CA LYS A 276 18.87 5.15 -21.73
C LYS A 276 19.02 6.43 -20.94
N GLY A 277 19.16 6.33 -19.63
CA GLY A 277 19.30 7.50 -18.75
C GLY A 277 20.06 7.20 -17.47
N SER A 278 20.15 8.23 -16.63
CA SER A 278 20.82 8.17 -15.33
C SER A 278 20.00 8.92 -14.29
N CYS A 279 19.86 8.31 -13.11
CA CYS A 279 19.46 9.00 -11.90
C CYS A 279 20.52 10.04 -11.50
N ARG A 280 20.14 11.01 -10.66
CA ARG A 280 21.08 12.01 -10.13
C ARG A 280 22.00 11.36 -9.09
N GLY A 281 23.31 11.53 -9.21
CA GLY A 281 24.28 11.02 -8.23
C GLY A 281 25.70 11.47 -8.55
N HIS A 282 26.58 11.47 -7.54
CA HIS A 282 27.98 11.86 -7.68
C HIS A 282 28.92 10.76 -7.16
N PRO A 283 29.97 10.37 -7.90
CA PRO A 283 30.39 10.89 -9.21
C PRO A 283 29.47 10.42 -10.37
N LYS A 284 28.64 9.40 -10.15
CA LYS A 284 27.65 8.88 -11.11
C LYS A 284 26.46 8.27 -10.36
N GLY A 285 25.24 8.50 -10.85
CA GLY A 285 24.02 7.89 -10.31
C GLY A 285 23.70 6.53 -10.95
N ILE A 286 22.62 5.90 -10.48
CA ILE A 286 22.08 4.65 -11.05
C ILE A 286 21.76 4.85 -12.53
N GLN A 287 22.33 4.02 -13.40
CA GLN A 287 22.00 4.01 -14.83
C GLN A 287 20.75 3.17 -15.05
N PHE A 288 19.95 3.52 -16.04
CA PHE A 288 18.78 2.74 -16.41
C PHE A 288 18.58 2.65 -17.91
N THR A 289 17.91 1.59 -18.32
CA THR A 289 17.49 1.37 -19.71
C THR A 289 16.07 0.85 -19.72
N ALA A 290 15.25 1.39 -20.60
CA ALA A 290 13.94 0.87 -20.95
C ALA A 290 13.93 0.55 -22.45
N THR A 291 13.50 -0.65 -22.83
CA THR A 291 13.39 -1.05 -24.23
C THR A 291 11.97 -1.46 -24.53
N LEU A 292 11.40 -0.85 -25.57
CA LEU A 292 10.06 -1.14 -26.07
C LEU A 292 10.16 -1.92 -27.38
N GLU A 293 9.53 -3.08 -27.42
CA GLU A 293 9.30 -3.86 -28.63
C GLU A 293 7.85 -3.69 -29.11
N LEU A 294 7.70 -3.43 -30.40
CA LEU A 294 6.43 -3.27 -31.08
C LEU A 294 6.18 -4.47 -32.00
N LYS A 295 5.03 -5.12 -31.83
CA LYS A 295 4.50 -6.16 -32.72
C LYS A 295 3.16 -5.67 -33.27
N ILE A 296 2.90 -5.89 -34.56
CA ILE A 296 1.64 -5.49 -35.22
C ILE A 296 1.02 -6.68 -35.94
N GLU A 297 -0.31 -6.67 -36.03
CA GLU A 297 -1.11 -7.58 -36.84
C GLU A 297 -1.94 -6.77 -37.83
N GLY A 298 -2.07 -7.24 -39.07
CA GLY A 298 -2.92 -6.60 -40.07
C GLY A 298 -2.68 -7.11 -41.49
N GLY A 299 -3.50 -6.64 -42.43
CA GLY A 299 -3.34 -6.94 -43.86
C GLY A 299 -2.08 -6.32 -44.48
N GLY A 300 -1.84 -6.54 -45.77
CA GLY A 300 -0.59 -6.14 -46.45
C GLY A 300 -0.25 -4.64 -46.49
N LYS A 301 -1.14 -3.76 -45.99
CA LYS A 301 -0.89 -2.32 -45.82
C LYS A 301 -0.33 -1.96 -44.44
N ALA A 302 -0.40 -2.87 -43.47
CA ALA A 302 0.08 -2.67 -42.12
C ALA A 302 1.61 -2.54 -42.12
N ALA A 303 2.13 -1.45 -41.57
CA ALA A 303 3.57 -1.19 -41.59
C ALA A 303 4.05 -0.45 -40.33
N VAL A 304 5.33 -0.65 -40.01
CA VAL A 304 6.06 0.15 -39.02
C VAL A 304 7.07 1.03 -39.76
N ARG A 305 6.92 2.36 -39.63
CA ARG A 305 7.87 3.34 -40.15
C ARG A 305 8.67 3.96 -39.01
N VAL A 306 9.94 4.22 -39.31
CA VAL A 306 10.85 4.91 -38.40
C VAL A 306 10.77 6.41 -38.68
N LEU A 307 10.55 7.21 -37.64
CA LEU A 307 10.52 8.67 -37.72
C LEU A 307 11.63 9.28 -36.83
N ASP A 308 11.88 10.58 -37.04
CA ASP A 308 12.78 11.41 -36.22
C ASP A 308 14.16 10.77 -35.97
N GLY A 309 14.80 10.30 -37.03
CA GLY A 309 16.14 9.70 -36.97
C GLY A 309 16.23 8.44 -36.09
N GLY A 310 15.12 7.74 -35.84
CA GLY A 310 15.09 6.55 -34.99
C GLY A 310 14.54 6.75 -33.59
N LYS A 311 13.96 7.91 -33.28
CA LYS A 311 13.41 8.20 -31.95
C LYS A 311 11.94 7.84 -31.79
N LYS A 312 11.21 7.73 -32.89
CA LYS A 312 9.78 7.38 -32.89
C LYS A 312 9.47 6.26 -33.90
N LEU A 313 8.47 5.44 -33.58
CA LEU A 313 7.91 4.42 -34.48
C LEU A 313 6.47 4.78 -34.82
N LYS A 314 6.13 4.84 -36.11
CA LYS A 314 4.76 5.00 -36.59
C LYS A 314 4.21 3.66 -37.04
N VAL A 315 3.08 3.26 -36.48
CA VAL A 315 2.23 2.19 -36.99
C VAL A 315 1.25 2.82 -37.97
N ASP A 316 1.13 2.23 -39.16
CA ASP A 316 0.13 2.59 -40.16
C ASP A 316 -0.75 1.37 -40.48
N PHE A 317 -2.07 1.58 -40.51
CA PHE A 317 -3.08 0.64 -41.02
C PHE A 317 -3.00 -0.78 -40.45
N ALA A 318 -2.74 -0.92 -39.16
CA ALA A 318 -2.80 -2.20 -38.46
C ALA A 318 -4.25 -2.54 -38.03
N ASP A 319 -4.48 -3.81 -37.71
CA ASP A 319 -5.69 -4.27 -37.01
C ASP A 319 -5.46 -4.19 -35.49
N SER A 320 -4.28 -4.63 -35.06
CA SER A 320 -3.86 -4.62 -33.66
C SER A 320 -2.35 -4.34 -33.52
N ALA A 321 -1.95 -3.86 -32.35
CA ALA A 321 -0.56 -3.70 -31.96
C ALA A 321 -0.34 -4.16 -30.51
N VAL A 322 0.81 -4.79 -30.25
CA VAL A 322 1.27 -5.18 -28.92
C VAL A 322 2.61 -4.52 -28.64
N LEU A 323 2.66 -3.75 -27.56
CA LEU A 323 3.85 -3.09 -27.05
C LEU A 323 4.31 -3.87 -25.82
N ILE A 324 5.58 -4.29 -25.81
CA ILE A 324 6.22 -4.96 -24.67
C ILE A 324 7.38 -4.08 -24.22
N LEU A 325 7.27 -3.51 -23.02
CA LEU A 325 8.33 -2.72 -22.39
C LEU A 325 9.00 -3.55 -21.30
N VAL A 326 10.32 -3.70 -21.41
CA VAL A 326 11.17 -4.15 -20.31
C VAL A 326 12.07 -3.00 -19.86
N ALA A 327 12.46 -2.99 -18.59
CA ALA A 327 13.44 -2.05 -18.07
C ALA A 327 14.38 -2.73 -17.09
N SER A 328 15.57 -2.15 -16.93
CA SER A 328 16.59 -2.58 -15.98
C SER A 328 17.37 -1.36 -15.48
N SER A 329 18.01 -1.51 -14.32
CA SER A 329 18.88 -0.51 -13.73
C SER A 329 20.22 -1.10 -13.31
N SER A 330 21.21 -0.23 -13.10
CA SER A 330 22.53 -0.63 -12.62
C SER A 330 22.56 -0.77 -11.10
N PHE A 331 21.41 -0.79 -10.41
CA PHE A 331 21.37 -0.98 -8.96
C PHE A 331 21.80 -2.40 -8.59
N ASP A 332 22.94 -2.53 -7.93
CA ASP A 332 23.56 -3.80 -7.54
C ASP A 332 23.61 -3.97 -6.02
N GLY A 333 22.50 -3.61 -5.38
CA GLY A 333 22.31 -3.65 -3.94
C GLY A 333 22.73 -2.35 -3.22
N PRO A 334 22.33 -2.22 -1.94
CA PRO A 334 22.50 -0.99 -1.15
C PRO A 334 23.96 -0.66 -0.81
N PHE A 335 24.88 -1.60 -1.00
CA PHE A 335 26.29 -1.45 -0.64
C PHE A 335 27.23 -1.28 -1.83
N THR A 336 26.69 -1.28 -3.06
CA THR A 336 27.48 -1.16 -4.28
C THR A 336 27.27 0.22 -4.88
N SER A 337 28.34 0.99 -5.01
CA SER A 337 28.27 2.29 -5.69
C SER A 337 27.89 2.11 -7.17
N PRO A 338 27.07 2.99 -7.76
CA PRO A 338 26.72 2.90 -9.18
C PRO A 338 27.91 2.86 -10.14
N VAL A 339 29.07 3.40 -9.76
CA VAL A 339 30.30 3.31 -10.57
C VAL A 339 30.94 1.93 -10.57
N ASP A 340 30.71 1.14 -9.52
CA ASP A 340 31.30 -0.19 -9.31
C ASP A 340 30.31 -1.31 -9.69
N SER A 341 29.09 -0.96 -10.08
CA SER A 341 28.06 -1.90 -10.48
C SER A 341 28.49 -2.75 -11.67
N LYS A 342 28.27 -4.06 -11.55
CA LYS A 342 28.54 -5.03 -12.62
C LYS A 342 27.34 -5.27 -13.53
N LYS A 343 26.19 -4.65 -13.21
CA LYS A 343 24.97 -4.76 -14.01
C LYS A 343 25.05 -3.85 -15.22
N ASP A 344 24.68 -4.39 -16.38
CA ASP A 344 24.52 -3.64 -17.63
C ASP A 344 23.03 -3.61 -18.01
N PRO A 345 22.32 -2.51 -17.69
CA PRO A 345 20.89 -2.38 -17.96
C PRO A 345 20.51 -2.65 -19.41
N ASP A 346 21.38 -2.27 -20.35
CA ASP A 346 21.13 -2.39 -21.79
C ASP A 346 21.27 -3.85 -22.25
N SER A 347 22.28 -4.55 -21.76
CA SER A 347 22.43 -6.00 -21.97
C SER A 347 21.27 -6.79 -21.35
N ASP A 348 20.84 -6.42 -20.15
CA ASP A 348 19.77 -7.13 -19.44
C ASP A 348 18.41 -6.93 -20.12
N CYS A 349 18.11 -5.70 -20.59
CA CYS A 349 16.91 -5.47 -21.40
C CYS A 349 16.92 -6.29 -22.70
N ARG A 350 18.06 -6.38 -23.40
CA ARG A 350 18.18 -7.20 -24.61
C ARG A 350 17.92 -8.68 -24.34
N LYS A 351 18.45 -9.23 -23.25
CA LYS A 351 18.22 -10.63 -22.85
C LYS A 351 16.74 -10.85 -22.52
N ALA A 352 16.14 -9.94 -21.75
CA ALA A 352 14.72 -10.01 -21.39
C ALA A 352 13.83 -10.03 -22.64
N LEU A 353 13.98 -9.08 -23.56
CA LEU A 353 13.19 -9.08 -24.81
C LEU A 353 13.44 -10.30 -25.69
N SER A 354 14.69 -10.77 -25.77
CA SER A 354 15.00 -11.98 -26.55
C SER A 354 14.24 -13.21 -26.03
N SER A 355 14.02 -13.30 -24.70
CA SER A 355 13.20 -14.36 -24.10
C SER A 355 11.70 -14.24 -24.39
N LEU A 356 11.23 -13.04 -24.77
CA LEU A 356 9.83 -12.71 -25.06
C LEU A 356 9.52 -12.61 -26.57
N ALA A 357 10.54 -12.72 -27.43
CA ALA A 357 10.42 -12.51 -28.88
C ALA A 357 9.32 -13.37 -29.52
N ASN A 358 9.19 -14.63 -29.08
CA ASN A 358 8.22 -15.60 -29.62
C ASN A 358 7.04 -15.89 -28.68
N VAL A 359 6.88 -15.12 -27.61
CA VAL A 359 5.73 -15.30 -26.69
C VAL A 359 4.56 -14.50 -27.23
N ALA A 360 3.41 -15.15 -27.39
CA ALA A 360 2.17 -14.52 -27.84
C ALA A 360 1.55 -13.67 -26.72
N TYR A 361 0.77 -12.65 -27.11
CA TYR A 361 0.06 -11.81 -26.14
C TYR A 361 -0.81 -12.63 -25.18
N GLU A 362 -1.57 -13.61 -25.71
CA GLU A 362 -2.45 -14.44 -24.89
C GLU A 362 -1.68 -15.28 -23.86
N ASP A 363 -0.46 -15.70 -24.16
CA ASP A 363 0.40 -16.41 -23.20
C ASP A 363 0.93 -15.49 -22.10
N LEU A 364 1.32 -14.25 -22.47
CA LEU A 364 1.72 -13.23 -21.50
C LEU A 364 0.57 -12.93 -20.53
N ARG A 365 -0.63 -12.74 -21.08
CA ARG A 365 -1.86 -12.47 -20.33
C ARG A 365 -2.26 -13.66 -19.46
N ALA A 366 -2.22 -14.89 -19.98
CA ALA A 366 -2.59 -16.09 -19.22
C ALA A 366 -1.68 -16.29 -17.99
N ARG A 367 -0.36 -16.18 -18.16
CA ARG A 367 0.59 -16.31 -17.03
C ARG A 367 0.48 -15.15 -16.04
N HIS A 368 0.21 -13.93 -16.52
CA HIS A 368 -0.11 -12.79 -15.65
C HIS A 368 -1.31 -13.08 -14.77
N LEU A 369 -2.41 -13.55 -15.36
CA LEU A 369 -3.63 -13.89 -14.62
C LEU A 369 -3.40 -15.02 -13.63
N GLU A 370 -2.69 -16.07 -14.03
CA GLU A 370 -2.35 -17.19 -13.15
C GLU A 370 -1.56 -16.73 -11.92
N ASP A 371 -0.49 -15.96 -12.12
CA ASP A 371 0.32 -15.39 -11.04
C ASP A 371 -0.51 -14.49 -10.13
N TYR A 372 -1.15 -13.47 -10.70
CA TYR A 372 -1.86 -12.45 -9.95
C TYR A 372 -3.06 -13.02 -9.17
N GLN A 373 -3.89 -13.83 -9.83
CA GLN A 373 -5.10 -14.39 -9.22
C GLN A 373 -4.77 -15.41 -8.14
N SER A 374 -3.61 -16.07 -8.19
CA SER A 374 -3.15 -16.97 -7.13
C SER A 374 -2.93 -16.27 -5.79
N LEU A 375 -2.69 -14.95 -5.80
CA LEU A 375 -2.58 -14.08 -4.63
C LEU A 375 -3.91 -13.37 -4.35
N PHE A 376 -4.47 -12.70 -5.36
CA PHE A 376 -5.63 -11.85 -5.17
C PHE A 376 -6.88 -12.62 -4.74
N ARG A 377 -7.17 -13.77 -5.37
CA ARG A 377 -8.40 -14.55 -5.07
C ARG A 377 -8.32 -15.34 -3.77
N ARG A 378 -7.22 -15.26 -3.01
CA ARG A 378 -7.12 -15.86 -1.67
C ARG A 378 -8.10 -15.25 -0.68
N VAL A 379 -8.49 -13.99 -0.87
CA VAL A 379 -9.43 -13.29 0.00
C VAL A 379 -10.58 -12.69 -0.79
N SER A 380 -11.81 -12.90 -0.33
CA SER A 380 -13.00 -12.23 -0.85
C SER A 380 -13.75 -11.52 0.28
N LEU A 381 -14.17 -10.28 0.06
CA LEU A 381 -15.04 -9.54 0.96
C LEU A 381 -16.29 -9.10 0.20
N GLN A 382 -17.46 -9.45 0.73
CA GLN A 382 -18.75 -9.04 0.22
C GLN A 382 -19.50 -8.32 1.34
N LEU A 383 -19.95 -7.10 1.07
CA LEU A 383 -20.71 -6.27 2.00
C LEU A 383 -21.95 -5.75 1.28
N SER A 384 -23.12 -5.85 1.91
CA SER A 384 -24.37 -5.36 1.32
C SER A 384 -25.36 -4.87 2.39
N ARG A 385 -26.22 -3.92 1.99
CA ARG A 385 -27.40 -3.48 2.75
C ARG A 385 -28.70 -4.20 2.37
N GLY A 386 -28.70 -4.93 1.25
CA GLY A 386 -29.86 -5.61 0.65
C GLY A 386 -29.65 -5.90 -0.84
N THR A 387 -30.65 -6.40 -1.56
CA THR A 387 -30.57 -6.89 -2.95
C THR A 387 -30.67 -5.82 -4.05
N ASN A 388 -30.67 -4.53 -3.72
CA ASN A 388 -30.85 -3.47 -4.72
C ASN A 388 -29.55 -2.78 -5.09
N SER A 389 -29.14 -2.95 -6.35
CA SER A 389 -28.39 -1.92 -7.07
C SER A 389 -28.83 -1.89 -8.53
N GLY A 390 -29.39 -0.75 -8.95
CA GLY A 390 -29.72 -0.49 -10.35
C GLY A 390 -28.48 -0.51 -11.24
N SER A 391 -28.67 -0.94 -12.49
CA SER A 391 -27.68 -1.23 -13.52
C SER A 391 -26.89 -0.01 -14.08
N ARG A 392 -26.76 1.10 -13.35
CA ARG A 392 -26.05 2.29 -13.88
C ARG A 392 -24.56 2.21 -13.60
N VAL A 393 -23.73 2.33 -14.64
CA VAL A 393 -22.28 2.55 -14.49
C VAL A 393 -22.08 3.93 -13.84
N VAL A 394 -21.58 3.95 -12.61
CA VAL A 394 -21.26 5.18 -11.87
C VAL A 394 -19.74 5.23 -11.70
N SER A 395 -19.13 6.39 -11.97
CA SER A 395 -17.68 6.54 -11.82
C SER A 395 -17.26 6.42 -10.36
N THR A 396 -16.02 5.99 -10.14
CA THR A 396 -15.46 5.84 -8.79
C THR A 396 -15.50 7.14 -8.01
N ALA A 397 -15.19 8.27 -8.64
CA ALA A 397 -15.25 9.59 -8.00
C ALA A 397 -16.67 9.96 -7.52
N GLU A 398 -17.70 9.67 -8.32
CA GLU A 398 -19.09 9.93 -7.91
C GLU A 398 -19.51 9.01 -6.75
N ARG A 399 -19.03 7.76 -6.71
CA ARG A 399 -19.24 6.88 -5.56
C ARG A 399 -18.57 7.40 -4.28
N VAL A 400 -17.35 7.95 -4.38
CA VAL A 400 -16.68 8.58 -3.22
C VAL A 400 -17.48 9.79 -2.73
N LYS A 401 -17.93 10.67 -3.64
CA LYS A 401 -18.75 11.84 -3.27
C LYS A 401 -20.05 11.44 -2.59
N SER A 402 -20.75 10.43 -3.12
CA SER A 402 -22.04 9.99 -2.57
C SER A 402 -21.89 9.23 -1.25
N PHE A 403 -20.71 8.67 -0.96
CA PHE A 403 -20.45 7.87 0.24
C PHE A 403 -20.79 8.58 1.56
N GLN A 404 -20.66 9.91 1.63
CA GLN A 404 -21.04 10.67 2.82
C GLN A 404 -22.54 10.56 3.16
N THR A 405 -23.37 10.21 2.16
CA THR A 405 -24.82 10.10 2.26
C THR A 405 -25.33 8.66 2.14
N ASP A 406 -24.92 7.95 1.08
CA ASP A 406 -25.40 6.59 0.81
C ASP A 406 -24.64 5.53 1.62
N GLU A 407 -23.39 5.82 1.99
CA GLU A 407 -22.49 4.93 2.69
C GLU A 407 -22.45 3.51 2.06
N ASP A 408 -22.34 3.44 0.73
CA ASP A 408 -22.32 2.22 -0.08
C ASP A 408 -21.28 1.18 0.41
N PRO A 409 -21.70 0.06 1.03
CA PRO A 409 -20.77 -0.94 1.55
C PRO A 409 -19.89 -1.59 0.48
N SER A 410 -20.32 -1.59 -0.78
CA SER A 410 -19.52 -2.16 -1.86
C SER A 410 -18.32 -1.28 -2.22
N LEU A 411 -18.34 0.02 -1.89
CA LEU A 411 -17.17 0.88 -2.04
C LEU A 411 -16.12 0.57 -0.96
N VAL A 412 -16.56 0.24 0.26
CA VAL A 412 -15.66 -0.27 1.32
C VAL A 412 -15.01 -1.58 0.87
N ALA A 413 -15.79 -2.51 0.32
CA ALA A 413 -15.26 -3.77 -0.21
C ALA A 413 -14.28 -3.55 -1.37
N LEU A 414 -14.56 -2.57 -2.26
CA LEU A 414 -13.65 -2.19 -3.34
C LEU A 414 -12.33 -1.63 -2.79
N MET A 415 -12.38 -0.70 -1.83
CA MET A 415 -11.18 -0.11 -1.21
C MET A 415 -10.34 -1.15 -0.44
N PHE A 416 -11.00 -2.09 0.25
CA PHE A 416 -10.34 -3.24 0.88
C PHE A 416 -9.58 -4.08 -0.15
N GLN A 417 -10.22 -4.41 -1.28
CA GLN A 417 -9.53 -5.16 -2.34
C GLN A 417 -8.47 -4.32 -3.06
N TYR A 418 -8.65 -3.00 -3.13
CA TYR A 418 -7.69 -2.10 -3.75
C TYR A 418 -6.38 -2.05 -2.95
N GLY A 419 -6.42 -2.00 -1.61
CA GLY A 419 -5.22 -2.11 -0.79
C GLY A 419 -4.45 -3.42 -1.01
N ARG A 420 -5.16 -4.55 -1.13
CA ARG A 420 -4.55 -5.85 -1.49
C ARG A 420 -3.95 -5.85 -2.90
N TYR A 421 -4.67 -5.30 -3.88
CA TYR A 421 -4.18 -5.12 -5.24
C TYR A 421 -2.88 -4.30 -5.27
N LEU A 422 -2.86 -3.17 -4.56
CA LEU A 422 -1.70 -2.29 -4.53
C LEU A 422 -0.49 -3.00 -3.92
N LEU A 423 -0.64 -3.72 -2.80
CA LEU A 423 0.46 -4.47 -2.19
C LEU A 423 1.05 -5.51 -3.15
N ILE A 424 0.19 -6.31 -3.83
CA ILE A 424 0.64 -7.27 -4.85
C ILE A 424 1.40 -6.55 -5.99
N SER A 425 0.95 -5.34 -6.33
CA SER A 425 1.47 -4.58 -7.47
C SER A 425 2.75 -3.80 -7.16
N CYS A 426 3.10 -3.59 -5.89
CA CYS A 426 4.28 -2.82 -5.46
C CYS A 426 5.23 -3.55 -4.49
N SER A 427 4.93 -4.79 -4.10
CA SER A 427 5.79 -5.57 -3.22
C SER A 427 5.69 -7.07 -3.52
N ARG A 428 6.70 -7.61 -4.20
CA ARG A 428 6.78 -9.04 -4.58
C ARG A 428 8.16 -9.59 -4.18
N PRO A 429 8.32 -10.90 -3.97
CA PRO A 429 9.63 -11.49 -3.75
C PRO A 429 10.67 -11.01 -4.79
N GLY A 430 11.83 -10.57 -4.30
CA GLY A 430 12.93 -10.02 -5.12
C GLY A 430 12.80 -8.55 -5.53
N THR A 431 11.78 -7.82 -5.07
CA THR A 431 11.64 -6.36 -5.32
C THR A 431 12.13 -5.53 -4.12
N GLN A 432 12.15 -4.21 -4.26
CA GLN A 432 12.31 -3.30 -3.13
C GLN A 432 11.02 -3.24 -2.30
N VAL A 433 11.12 -2.65 -1.11
CA VAL A 433 9.97 -2.38 -0.27
C VAL A 433 9.08 -1.29 -0.87
N ALA A 434 7.76 -1.44 -0.73
CA ALA A 434 6.80 -0.40 -1.04
C ALA A 434 7.13 0.88 -0.25
N ASN A 435 7.52 1.94 -0.95
CA ASN A 435 7.87 3.22 -0.35
C ASN A 435 6.60 4.04 -0.04
N LEU A 436 6.76 5.33 0.30
CA LEU A 436 5.65 6.25 0.58
C LEU A 436 4.57 6.28 -0.53
N GLN A 437 4.95 6.01 -1.77
CA GLN A 437 4.06 6.00 -2.94
C GLN A 437 3.95 4.59 -3.58
N GLY A 438 4.35 3.54 -2.85
CA GLY A 438 4.46 2.18 -3.33
C GLY A 438 5.62 2.06 -4.32
N ILE A 439 5.32 2.22 -5.61
CA ILE A 439 6.28 2.35 -6.71
C ILE A 439 5.85 3.42 -7.74
N TRP A 440 4.75 4.15 -7.52
CA TRP A 440 4.19 5.07 -8.52
C TRP A 440 4.50 6.51 -8.15
N ASN A 441 5.31 7.19 -8.95
CA ASN A 441 5.76 8.55 -8.68
C ASN A 441 5.95 9.33 -9.99
N GLU A 442 5.35 10.52 -10.07
CA GLU A 442 5.51 11.41 -11.23
C GLU A 442 6.63 12.43 -11.13
N ASP A 443 7.19 12.64 -9.94
CA ASP A 443 8.09 13.74 -9.65
C ASP A 443 9.55 13.32 -9.64
N VAL A 444 10.42 14.24 -10.07
CA VAL A 444 11.87 14.07 -9.91
C VAL A 444 12.30 14.32 -8.46
N ASN A 445 11.49 15.06 -7.70
CA ASN A 445 11.64 15.29 -6.27
C ASN A 445 10.29 15.03 -5.58
N PRO A 446 9.94 13.76 -5.34
CA PRO A 446 8.69 13.43 -4.67
C PRO A 446 8.62 14.02 -3.26
N PRO A 447 7.41 14.31 -2.75
CA PRO A 447 7.17 14.69 -1.35
C PRO A 447 7.82 13.69 -0.38
N TRP A 448 8.55 14.22 0.62
CA TRP A 448 9.33 13.42 1.57
C TRP A 448 10.22 12.37 0.89
N GLU A 449 10.86 12.78 -0.20
CA GLU A 449 11.82 12.01 -0.98
C GLU A 449 11.23 10.74 -1.61
N GLY A 450 9.93 10.46 -1.45
CA GLY A 450 9.37 9.12 -1.74
C GLY A 450 10.06 8.03 -0.92
N ALA A 451 10.65 8.38 0.22
CA ALA A 451 11.56 7.56 1.01
C ALA A 451 10.81 6.53 1.89
N GLN A 452 11.55 5.65 2.55
CA GLN A 452 10.99 4.74 3.55
C GLN A 452 10.92 5.45 4.90
N HIS A 453 9.71 5.86 5.30
CA HIS A 453 9.45 6.44 6.62
C HIS A 453 9.10 5.35 7.64
N LEU A 454 9.92 5.22 8.67
CA LEU A 454 9.93 4.11 9.63
C LEU A 454 9.27 4.47 10.98
N ASN A 455 8.59 5.61 11.07
CA ASN A 455 7.88 6.05 12.28
C ASN A 455 6.35 5.91 12.17
N ILE A 456 5.85 5.22 11.13
CA ILE A 456 4.48 4.68 10.98
C ILE A 456 4.28 4.12 9.56
N ASN A 457 4.73 4.86 8.53
CA ASN A 457 4.26 4.66 7.15
C ASN A 457 4.70 3.31 6.56
N LEU A 458 6.00 2.98 6.63
CA LEU A 458 6.48 1.70 6.11
C LEU A 458 5.86 0.53 6.89
N GLN A 459 5.68 0.65 8.20
CA GLN A 459 5.00 -0.39 8.97
C GLN A 459 3.55 -0.55 8.53
N MET A 460 2.84 0.56 8.33
CA MET A 460 1.46 0.57 7.83
C MET A 460 1.34 -0.09 6.46
N ASN A 461 2.30 0.11 5.57
CA ASN A 461 2.33 -0.53 4.25
C ASN A 461 2.22 -2.06 4.33
N TYR A 462 2.71 -2.69 5.41
CA TYR A 462 2.74 -4.15 5.56
C TYR A 462 1.77 -4.70 6.61
N TRP A 463 0.91 -3.87 7.23
CA TRP A 463 -0.07 -4.36 8.23
C TRP A 463 -1.04 -5.39 7.66
N SER A 464 -1.44 -5.24 6.39
CA SER A 464 -2.42 -6.13 5.75
C SER A 464 -1.81 -7.41 5.17
N ALA A 465 -0.48 -7.47 5.03
CA ALA A 465 0.18 -8.57 4.32
C ALA A 465 -0.16 -9.94 4.92
N LEU A 466 -0.25 -10.04 6.25
CA LEU A 466 -0.56 -11.30 6.93
C LEU A 466 -2.07 -11.55 7.01
N SER A 467 -2.82 -10.67 7.67
CA SER A 467 -4.26 -10.84 7.91
C SER A 467 -5.08 -10.92 6.61
N CYS A 468 -4.61 -10.32 5.51
CA CYS A 468 -5.21 -10.38 4.18
C CYS A 468 -4.53 -11.36 3.21
N ASN A 469 -3.78 -12.33 3.74
CA ASN A 469 -3.29 -13.54 3.05
C ASN A 469 -2.33 -13.28 1.87
N LEU A 470 -1.36 -12.40 2.08
CA LEU A 470 -0.31 -11.97 1.15
C LEU A 470 1.07 -12.03 1.81
N GLN A 471 1.35 -13.09 2.57
CA GLN A 471 2.57 -13.22 3.39
C GLN A 471 3.87 -13.08 2.56
N GLU A 472 3.85 -13.54 1.30
CA GLU A 472 4.98 -13.47 0.38
C GLU A 472 5.35 -12.03 0.01
N CYS A 473 4.39 -11.09 0.08
CA CYS A 473 4.65 -9.68 -0.12
C CYS A 473 5.48 -9.06 1.02
N GLN A 474 5.72 -9.74 2.15
CA GLN A 474 6.62 -9.22 3.19
C GLN A 474 8.10 -9.50 2.93
N GLU A 475 8.43 -10.35 1.96
CA GLU A 475 9.83 -10.73 1.70
C GLU A 475 10.75 -9.53 1.43
N PRO A 476 10.36 -8.52 0.60
CA PRO A 476 11.13 -7.30 0.44
C PRO A 476 11.44 -6.57 1.75
N LEU A 477 10.50 -6.58 2.72
CA LEU A 477 10.69 -5.94 4.02
C LEU A 477 11.82 -6.60 4.80
N PHE A 478 11.89 -7.93 4.80
CA PHE A 478 12.91 -8.67 5.53
C PHE A 478 14.30 -8.51 4.91
N ASP A 479 14.38 -8.42 3.59
CA ASP A 479 15.63 -8.15 2.87
C ASP A 479 16.12 -6.72 3.12
N TYR A 480 15.20 -5.76 3.11
CA TYR A 480 15.50 -4.39 3.48
C TYR A 480 15.99 -4.27 4.93
N MET A 481 15.31 -4.92 5.87
CA MET A 481 15.74 -4.98 7.28
C MET A 481 17.12 -5.63 7.44
N SER A 482 17.43 -6.65 6.63
CA SER A 482 18.77 -7.26 6.63
C SER A 482 19.84 -6.26 6.20
N SER A 483 19.51 -5.41 5.23
CA SER A 483 20.41 -4.36 4.76
C SER A 483 20.58 -3.25 5.80
N LEU A 484 19.49 -2.83 6.44
CA LEU A 484 19.52 -1.90 7.58
C LEU A 484 20.34 -2.46 8.73
N ALA A 485 20.26 -3.75 9.02
CA ALA A 485 21.03 -4.37 10.09
C ALA A 485 22.54 -4.38 9.82
N VAL A 486 22.98 -4.34 8.56
CA VAL A 486 24.41 -4.22 8.21
C VAL A 486 24.90 -2.80 8.50
N ASN A 487 24.27 -1.78 7.94
CA ASN A 487 24.67 -0.37 8.15
C ASN A 487 24.43 0.08 9.60
N GLY A 488 23.32 -0.37 10.19
CA GLY A 488 22.87 0.02 11.53
C GLY A 488 23.76 -0.48 12.65
N LYS A 489 24.60 -1.51 12.40
CA LYS A 489 25.66 -1.91 13.34
C LYS A 489 26.70 -0.80 13.51
N GLU A 490 27.11 -0.19 12.40
CA GLU A 490 28.09 0.90 12.44
C GLU A 490 27.47 2.15 13.08
N THR A 491 26.22 2.50 12.73
CA THR A 491 25.49 3.60 13.40
C THR A 491 25.36 3.35 14.90
N ALA A 492 24.99 2.13 15.34
CA ALA A 492 24.87 1.79 16.76
C ALA A 492 26.18 1.98 17.51
N LYS A 493 27.27 1.46 16.93
CA LYS A 493 28.61 1.52 17.52
C LYS A 493 29.16 2.94 17.58
N VAL A 494 29.15 3.66 16.45
CA VAL A 494 29.80 4.97 16.33
C VAL A 494 28.97 6.06 17.00
N ASN A 495 27.65 6.10 16.77
CA ASN A 495 26.84 7.22 17.27
C ASN A 495 26.48 7.05 18.75
N TYR A 496 26.27 5.81 19.19
CA TYR A 496 25.70 5.52 20.51
C TYR A 496 26.64 4.74 21.45
N GLY A 497 27.81 4.30 20.97
CA GLY A 497 28.74 3.50 21.76
C GLY A 497 28.23 2.10 22.08
N VAL A 498 27.24 1.61 21.34
CA VAL A 498 26.62 0.30 21.55
C VAL A 498 27.31 -0.72 20.64
N ASN A 499 28.14 -1.59 21.23
CA ASN A 499 29.04 -2.46 20.46
C ASN A 499 28.36 -3.64 19.76
N ASN A 500 27.17 -4.05 20.23
CA ASN A 500 26.42 -5.18 19.69
C ASN A 500 25.04 -4.71 19.24
N GLY A 501 24.51 -5.31 18.19
CA GLY A 501 23.21 -4.98 17.64
C GLY A 501 23.22 -3.89 16.57
N TRP A 502 22.01 -3.45 16.16
CA TRP A 502 21.81 -2.49 15.09
C TRP A 502 20.64 -1.54 15.35
N VAL A 503 20.72 -0.35 14.78
CA VAL A 503 19.70 0.71 14.89
C VAL A 503 19.35 1.30 13.52
N ALA A 504 18.09 1.72 13.37
CA ALA A 504 17.63 2.58 12.28
C ALA A 504 16.63 3.59 12.85
N HIS A 505 16.59 4.79 12.25
CA HIS A 505 15.82 5.93 12.74
C HIS A 505 14.50 6.09 11.97
N GLN A 506 13.95 7.30 11.89
CA GLN A 506 12.63 7.59 11.35
C GLN A 506 12.54 7.59 9.82
N VAL A 507 13.64 7.82 9.09
CA VAL A 507 13.69 7.76 7.61
C VAL A 507 14.89 6.96 7.15
N SER A 508 14.71 6.22 6.07
CA SER A 508 15.75 5.50 5.34
C SER A 508 15.53 5.62 3.82
N ASP A 509 16.37 4.96 3.03
CA ASP A 509 16.32 4.99 1.56
C ASP A 509 16.85 3.68 0.97
N ILE A 510 16.89 3.57 -0.37
CA ILE A 510 17.38 2.36 -1.07
C ILE A 510 18.80 1.94 -0.66
N TRP A 511 19.62 2.86 -0.14
CA TRP A 511 20.99 2.58 0.27
C TRP A 511 21.07 2.07 1.72
N ALA A 512 19.92 1.76 2.32
CA ALA A 512 19.77 1.31 3.70
C ALA A 512 20.37 2.31 4.69
N LYS A 513 20.10 3.61 4.50
CA LYS A 513 20.49 4.66 5.45
C LYS A 513 19.94 4.37 6.85
N THR A 514 20.82 4.39 7.85
CA THR A 514 20.44 4.12 9.24
C THR A 514 20.63 5.29 10.18
N SER A 515 21.27 6.39 9.77
CA SER A 515 21.36 7.61 10.56
C SER A 515 20.04 8.38 10.60
N PRO A 516 19.82 9.19 11.64
CA PRO A 516 18.78 10.22 11.66
C PRO A 516 18.78 11.06 10.38
N ASP A 517 17.61 11.46 9.90
CA ASP A 517 17.53 12.41 8.79
C ASP A 517 17.82 13.86 9.22
N GLN A 518 18.18 14.71 8.26
CA GLN A 518 18.66 16.06 8.54
C GLN A 518 17.50 17.00 8.91
N GLY A 519 17.38 17.43 10.17
CA GLY A 519 16.44 18.50 10.54
C GLY A 519 16.07 18.55 12.01
N ASP A 520 14.79 18.87 12.30
CA ASP A 520 14.29 19.09 13.67
C ASP A 520 14.28 17.78 14.46
N ALA A 521 14.77 17.85 15.70
CA ALA A 521 14.84 16.72 16.62
C ALA A 521 13.48 16.05 16.87
N VAL A 522 12.36 16.79 16.76
CA VAL A 522 10.99 16.26 17.02
C VAL A 522 10.64 15.03 16.16
N TRP A 523 11.21 14.94 14.97
CA TRP A 523 11.07 13.78 14.10
C TRP A 523 12.41 13.09 13.85
N ALA A 524 13.51 13.85 13.75
CA ALA A 524 14.81 13.28 13.40
C ALA A 524 15.38 12.36 14.48
N MET A 525 15.19 12.73 15.74
CA MET A 525 15.84 12.03 16.85
C MET A 525 14.96 10.95 17.45
N TRP A 526 14.76 9.90 16.66
CA TRP A 526 13.92 8.77 17.04
C TRP A 526 14.56 7.40 16.64
N PRO A 527 15.35 6.78 17.53
CA PRO A 527 16.13 5.57 17.26
C PRO A 527 15.32 4.25 17.36
N MET A 528 14.01 4.30 17.12
CA MET A 528 13.12 3.14 17.30
C MET A 528 12.56 2.59 15.98
N GLY A 529 12.93 3.15 14.82
CA GLY A 529 12.42 2.70 13.52
C GLY A 529 12.77 1.25 13.22
N GLY A 530 14.03 0.86 13.43
CA GLY A 530 14.46 -0.54 13.32
C GLY A 530 13.74 -1.47 14.30
N ALA A 531 13.49 -1.00 15.52
CA ALA A 531 12.80 -1.76 16.56
C ALA A 531 11.32 -1.98 16.25
N TRP A 532 10.62 -0.97 15.70
CA TRP A 532 9.25 -1.16 15.23
C TRP A 532 9.21 -2.12 14.04
N LEU A 533 10.10 -1.99 13.04
CA LEU A 533 10.17 -2.95 11.94
C LEU A 533 10.35 -4.40 12.43
N CYS A 534 11.13 -4.61 13.49
CA CYS A 534 11.35 -5.93 14.07
C CYS A 534 10.07 -6.62 14.57
N THR A 535 9.01 -5.88 14.91
CA THR A 535 7.74 -6.52 15.32
C THR A 535 7.11 -7.33 14.18
N HIS A 536 7.38 -6.96 12.92
CA HIS A 536 6.90 -7.71 11.75
C HIS A 536 7.51 -9.12 11.66
N LEU A 537 8.69 -9.35 12.25
CA LEU A 537 9.38 -10.65 12.21
C LEU A 537 8.64 -11.70 13.05
N TRP A 538 8.26 -11.33 14.27
CA TRP A 538 7.44 -12.20 15.11
C TRP A 538 6.02 -12.32 14.58
N GLU A 539 5.43 -11.24 14.07
CA GLU A 539 4.12 -11.30 13.43
C GLU A 539 4.12 -12.30 12.29
N HIS A 540 5.10 -12.26 11.38
CA HIS A 540 5.22 -13.22 10.29
C HIS A 540 5.21 -14.65 10.81
N TYR A 541 6.11 -14.99 11.74
CA TYR A 541 6.11 -16.32 12.36
C TYR A 541 4.75 -16.66 13.01
N SER A 542 4.14 -15.74 13.75
CA SER A 542 2.88 -16.02 14.46
C SER A 542 1.72 -16.32 13.51
N TYR A 543 1.75 -15.81 12.28
CA TYR A 543 0.74 -16.07 11.25
C TYR A 543 1.08 -17.27 10.36
N THR A 544 2.36 -17.54 10.11
CA THR A 544 2.80 -18.63 9.21
C THR A 544 3.15 -19.91 9.94
N MET A 545 3.51 -19.81 11.23
CA MET A 545 4.15 -20.85 12.04
C MET A 545 5.45 -21.41 11.42
N ASP A 546 6.10 -20.63 10.55
CA ASP A 546 7.33 -21.02 9.85
C ASP A 546 8.56 -20.88 10.77
N LYS A 547 8.94 -21.99 11.41
CA LYS A 547 10.13 -22.05 12.26
C LYS A 547 11.44 -21.87 11.49
N ASP A 548 11.46 -22.20 10.20
CA ASP A 548 12.65 -22.05 9.36
C ASP A 548 12.91 -20.58 9.09
N PHE A 549 11.87 -19.82 8.72
CA PHE A 549 11.94 -18.36 8.65
C PHE A 549 12.37 -17.76 9.99
N LEU A 550 11.72 -18.18 11.09
CA LEU A 550 12.04 -17.66 12.42
C LEU A 550 13.50 -17.91 12.78
N GLY A 551 14.03 -19.11 12.57
CA GLY A 551 15.40 -19.45 12.91
C GLY A 551 16.45 -18.78 12.01
N LYS A 552 16.20 -18.69 10.69
CA LYS A 552 17.20 -18.24 9.70
C LYS A 552 17.21 -16.73 9.45
N LYS A 553 16.07 -16.06 9.63
CA LYS A 553 15.89 -14.64 9.29
C LYS A 553 15.31 -13.83 10.44
N GLY A 554 14.19 -14.30 11.01
CA GLY A 554 13.46 -13.57 12.05
C GLY A 554 14.26 -13.35 13.33
N TYR A 555 14.74 -14.43 13.93
CA TYR A 555 15.47 -14.40 15.20
C TYR A 555 16.79 -13.63 15.11
N PRO A 556 17.67 -13.83 14.09
CA PRO A 556 18.92 -13.06 14.01
C PRO A 556 18.72 -11.54 13.92
N LEU A 557 17.68 -11.08 13.21
CA LEU A 557 17.36 -9.65 13.13
C LEU A 557 16.79 -9.11 14.45
N LEU A 558 15.87 -9.86 15.08
CA LEU A 558 15.32 -9.55 16.41
C LEU A 558 16.41 -9.52 17.49
N GLU A 559 17.32 -10.50 17.46
CA GLU A 559 18.46 -10.63 18.37
C GLU A 559 19.34 -9.39 18.30
N GLY A 560 19.79 -9.01 17.10
CA GLY A 560 20.60 -7.81 16.91
C GLY A 560 19.86 -6.52 17.31
N CYS A 561 18.56 -6.40 17.06
CA CYS A 561 17.81 -5.23 17.53
C CYS A 561 17.71 -5.20 19.06
N THR A 562 17.47 -6.36 19.68
CA THR A 562 17.38 -6.51 21.14
C THR A 562 18.69 -6.14 21.82
N GLU A 563 19.83 -6.53 21.26
CA GLU A 563 21.16 -6.14 21.76
C GLU A 563 21.35 -4.62 21.75
N PHE A 564 20.93 -3.95 20.67
CA PHE A 564 20.97 -2.49 20.62
C PHE A 564 20.09 -1.88 21.70
N LEU A 565 18.84 -2.33 21.84
CA LEU A 565 17.91 -1.80 22.85
C LEU A 565 18.44 -1.97 24.28
N LEU A 566 19.06 -3.11 24.60
CA LEU A 566 19.71 -3.33 25.90
C LEU A 566 20.88 -2.38 26.14
N GLY A 567 21.66 -2.04 25.10
CA GLY A 567 22.74 -1.06 25.18
C GLY A 567 22.27 0.40 25.14
N TRP A 568 21.07 0.65 24.62
CA TRP A 568 20.45 1.97 24.53
C TRP A 568 19.80 2.40 25.85
N LEU A 569 19.23 1.44 26.58
CA LEU A 569 18.64 1.67 27.90
C LEU A 569 19.72 2.11 28.90
N VAL A 570 19.41 3.15 29.65
CA VAL A 570 20.26 3.69 30.73
C VAL A 570 19.57 3.54 32.08
N GLU A 571 20.36 3.59 33.15
CA GLU A 571 19.84 3.63 34.52
C GLU A 571 19.06 4.93 34.75
N GLY A 572 17.79 4.78 35.13
CA GLY A 572 16.86 5.87 35.40
C GLY A 572 16.53 6.05 36.87
N GLN A 573 15.48 6.82 37.16
CA GLN A 573 15.02 7.01 38.55
C GLN A 573 14.35 5.75 39.11
N GLY A 574 14.49 5.53 40.42
CA GLY A 574 13.80 4.45 41.13
C GLY A 574 14.22 3.04 40.72
N GLY A 575 15.37 2.89 40.06
CA GLY A 575 15.88 1.60 39.58
C GLY A 575 15.25 1.11 38.27
N ASN A 576 14.45 1.94 37.60
CA ASN A 576 13.93 1.64 36.26
C ASN A 576 14.99 1.88 35.19
N LEU A 577 14.81 1.24 34.04
CA LEU A 577 15.57 1.51 32.82
C LEU A 577 14.81 2.53 31.95
N GLU A 578 15.55 3.46 31.36
CA GLU A 578 15.00 4.58 30.60
C GLU A 578 15.65 4.72 29.22
N THR A 579 14.95 5.33 28.26
CA THR A 579 15.59 5.89 27.05
C THR A 579 15.89 7.37 27.25
N ASN A 580 17.09 7.80 26.88
CA ASN A 580 17.48 9.22 26.90
C ASN A 580 18.56 9.47 25.83
N PRO A 581 18.32 10.35 24.84
CA PRO A 581 17.07 11.09 24.59
C PRO A 581 15.93 10.20 24.05
N SER A 582 14.72 10.76 24.08
CA SER A 582 13.50 10.15 23.54
C SER A 582 12.56 11.22 23.00
N THR A 583 11.84 10.90 21.93
CA THR A 583 10.83 11.75 21.27
C THR A 583 9.54 10.96 21.07
N SER A 584 8.41 11.64 20.88
CA SER A 584 7.14 11.02 20.47
C SER A 584 6.82 11.53 19.07
N PRO A 585 7.14 10.80 17.99
CA PRO A 585 6.93 11.27 16.63
C PRO A 585 5.49 11.76 16.40
N GLU A 586 5.23 12.95 15.88
CA GLU A 586 6.15 14.09 15.66
C GLU A 586 5.68 15.28 16.50
N HIS A 587 5.53 15.03 17.79
CA HIS A 587 4.81 15.86 18.72
C HIS A 587 5.74 16.58 19.70
N LYS A 588 5.34 17.81 20.04
CA LYS A 588 5.99 18.65 21.05
C LYS A 588 5.18 18.62 22.34
N PHE A 589 5.81 19.03 23.43
CA PHE A 589 5.18 19.29 24.72
C PHE A 589 5.57 20.67 25.23
N ILE A 590 4.82 21.22 26.18
CA ILE A 590 5.16 22.45 26.88
C ILE A 590 6.01 22.11 28.12
N ASP A 591 7.20 22.70 28.19
CA ASP A 591 8.10 22.62 29.33
C ASP A 591 7.47 23.26 30.59
N PRO A 592 7.42 22.57 31.74
CA PRO A 592 6.71 23.04 32.92
C PRO A 592 7.39 24.22 33.65
N GLU A 593 8.70 24.42 33.50
CA GLU A 593 9.40 25.51 34.20
C GLU A 593 9.36 26.84 33.42
N GLY A 594 9.49 26.77 32.09
CA GLY A 594 9.63 27.94 31.22
C GLY A 594 8.47 28.20 30.25
N GLY A 595 7.50 27.29 30.15
CA GLY A 595 6.35 27.42 29.23
C GLY A 595 6.72 27.37 27.74
N LYS A 596 7.95 26.95 27.40
CA LYS A 596 8.44 26.83 26.02
C LYS A 596 8.13 25.45 25.46
N GLN A 597 7.93 25.35 24.15
CA GLN A 597 7.83 24.04 23.50
C GLN A 597 9.18 23.31 23.48
N ALA A 598 9.13 22.01 23.72
CA ALA A 598 10.24 21.07 23.57
C ALA A 598 9.73 19.78 22.91
N SER A 599 10.64 18.95 22.42
CA SER A 599 10.31 17.65 21.79
C SER A 599 11.12 16.49 22.37
N VAL A 600 12.30 16.78 22.91
CA VAL A 600 13.22 15.79 23.46
C VAL A 600 13.06 15.68 24.97
N SER A 601 12.81 14.46 25.43
CA SER A 601 12.68 14.10 26.85
C SER A 601 13.31 12.71 27.09
N ASN A 602 12.87 12.00 28.12
CA ASN A 602 13.22 10.62 28.41
C ASN A 602 11.98 9.71 28.36
N SER A 603 12.19 8.46 27.93
CA SER A 603 11.22 7.36 28.02
C SER A 603 9.80 7.71 27.58
N THR A 604 9.62 8.23 26.36
CA THR A 604 8.26 8.38 25.82
C THR A 604 7.53 7.05 25.84
N THR A 605 6.20 7.11 25.97
CA THR A 605 5.38 5.89 26.03
C THR A 605 5.55 5.04 24.77
N MET A 606 5.82 5.67 23.61
CA MET A 606 6.10 4.94 22.38
C MET A 606 7.39 4.11 22.46
N ASP A 607 8.51 4.71 22.87
CA ASP A 607 9.79 4.00 23.04
C ASP A 607 9.61 2.79 23.97
N MET A 608 9.02 3.03 25.14
CA MET A 608 8.82 1.98 26.15
C MET A 608 7.89 0.87 25.64
N SER A 609 6.86 1.22 24.89
CA SER A 609 5.93 0.24 24.32
C SER A 609 6.58 -0.60 23.21
N ILE A 610 7.41 0.01 22.35
CA ILE A 610 8.17 -0.71 21.31
C ILE A 610 9.20 -1.65 21.96
N ILE A 611 9.97 -1.18 22.93
CA ILE A 611 10.96 -2.00 23.65
C ILE A 611 10.27 -3.18 24.34
N THR A 612 9.14 -2.93 25.01
CA THR A 612 8.34 -3.99 25.65
C THR A 612 7.86 -5.02 24.64
N GLN A 613 7.44 -4.59 23.44
CA GLN A 613 7.01 -5.49 22.37
C GLN A 613 8.19 -6.32 21.84
N VAL A 614 9.32 -5.70 21.49
CA VAL A 614 10.51 -6.41 20.99
C VAL A 614 11.04 -7.41 22.02
N PHE A 615 11.10 -7.02 23.30
CA PHE A 615 11.51 -7.94 24.39
C PHE A 615 10.54 -9.11 24.54
N SER A 616 9.24 -8.89 24.35
CA SER A 616 8.25 -9.98 24.39
C SER A 616 8.36 -10.90 23.19
N ASP A 617 8.63 -10.34 22.01
CA ASP A 617 8.79 -11.08 20.76
C ASP A 617 10.06 -11.95 20.78
N ILE A 618 11.21 -11.43 21.21
CA ILE A 618 12.46 -12.23 21.31
C ILE A 618 12.36 -13.32 22.38
N LEU A 619 11.67 -13.07 23.50
CA LEU A 619 11.41 -14.10 24.52
C LEU A 619 10.56 -15.25 23.96
N SER A 620 9.51 -14.90 23.20
CA SER A 620 8.62 -15.89 22.56
C SER A 620 9.35 -16.66 21.45
N ALA A 621 10.17 -15.98 20.66
CA ALA A 621 10.97 -16.60 19.62
C ALA A 621 12.04 -17.55 20.20
N ALA A 622 12.69 -17.15 21.29
CA ALA A 622 13.65 -17.99 22.00
C ALA A 622 12.98 -19.24 22.57
N GLU A 623 11.76 -19.13 23.09
CA GLU A 623 10.98 -20.29 23.53
C GLU A 623 10.70 -21.27 22.40
N VAL A 624 10.21 -20.77 21.24
CA VAL A 624 9.94 -21.61 20.06
C VAL A 624 11.18 -22.33 19.55
N LEU A 625 12.34 -21.67 19.59
CA LEU A 625 13.61 -22.18 19.07
C LEU A 625 14.44 -22.94 20.12
N GLY A 626 13.96 -23.07 21.37
CA GLY A 626 14.70 -23.73 22.44
C GLY A 626 15.95 -22.98 22.93
N ARG A 627 15.96 -21.65 22.80
CA ARG A 627 17.06 -20.73 23.18
C ARG A 627 16.78 -19.95 24.47
N GLN A 628 15.89 -20.47 25.33
CA GLN A 628 15.40 -19.75 26.52
C GLN A 628 16.49 -19.45 27.56
N ASP A 629 17.56 -20.24 27.56
CA ASP A 629 18.66 -20.18 28.52
C ASP A 629 19.84 -19.32 28.04
N ASP A 630 19.79 -18.81 26.81
CA ASP A 630 20.81 -17.93 26.26
C ASP A 630 21.01 -16.69 27.17
N GLU A 631 22.26 -16.26 27.31
CA GLU A 631 22.63 -15.14 28.19
C GLU A 631 21.87 -13.86 27.85
N LEU A 632 21.69 -13.59 26.55
CA LEU A 632 20.90 -12.47 26.05
C LEU A 632 19.47 -12.50 26.59
N ILE A 633 18.82 -13.67 26.53
CA ILE A 633 17.43 -13.83 26.96
C ILE A 633 17.31 -13.61 28.48
N GLN A 634 18.29 -14.04 29.26
CA GLN A 634 18.34 -13.74 30.68
C GLN A 634 18.53 -12.23 30.97
N LYS A 635 19.33 -11.53 30.17
CA LYS A 635 19.46 -10.06 30.25
C LYS A 635 18.13 -9.38 29.92
N VAL A 636 17.44 -9.82 28.87
CA VAL A 636 16.11 -9.30 28.49
C VAL A 636 15.09 -9.48 29.61
N ARG A 637 15.01 -10.66 30.24
CA ARG A 637 14.09 -10.89 31.37
C ARG A 637 14.33 -9.91 32.51
N ARG A 638 15.60 -9.67 32.88
CA ARG A 638 15.98 -8.71 33.93
C ARG A 638 15.66 -7.26 33.53
N ALA A 639 15.95 -6.87 32.29
CA ALA A 639 15.69 -5.53 31.79
C ALA A 639 14.18 -5.25 31.70
N ARG A 640 13.39 -6.19 31.16
CA ARG A 640 11.93 -6.05 31.03
C ARG A 640 11.23 -5.82 32.37
N ALA A 641 11.69 -6.46 33.44
CA ALA A 641 11.14 -6.27 34.78
C ALA A 641 11.39 -4.85 35.36
N ARG A 642 12.29 -4.08 34.74
CA ARG A 642 12.69 -2.72 35.15
C ARG A 642 12.21 -1.65 34.17
N LEU A 643 11.44 -2.00 33.14
CA LEU A 643 10.84 -1.00 32.25
C LEU A 643 9.68 -0.30 32.96
N PRO A 644 9.54 1.03 32.86
CA PRO A 644 8.41 1.74 33.43
C PRO A 644 7.09 1.30 32.74
N PRO A 645 5.99 1.13 33.50
CA PRO A 645 4.71 0.78 32.92
C PRO A 645 4.06 1.98 32.23
N THR A 646 3.16 1.72 31.28
CA THR A 646 2.27 2.74 30.72
C THR A 646 1.39 3.36 31.81
N LYS A 647 1.32 4.70 31.86
CA LYS A 647 0.60 5.45 32.89
C LYS A 647 -0.63 6.16 32.32
N VAL A 648 -1.59 6.39 33.20
CA VAL A 648 -2.80 7.18 32.94
C VAL A 648 -2.61 8.57 33.54
N ALA A 649 -2.85 9.61 32.75
CA ALA A 649 -2.77 11.02 33.14
C ALA A 649 -3.96 11.41 34.04
N LYS A 650 -3.91 12.60 34.65
CA LYS A 650 -4.99 13.11 35.51
C LYS A 650 -6.30 13.34 34.77
N ASP A 651 -6.24 13.71 33.48
CA ASP A 651 -7.41 13.84 32.61
C ASP A 651 -7.98 12.47 32.16
N GLY A 652 -7.33 11.38 32.56
CA GLY A 652 -7.71 10.01 32.27
C GLY A 652 -7.22 9.48 30.92
N THR A 653 -6.42 10.25 30.17
CA THR A 653 -5.79 9.79 28.92
C THR A 653 -4.53 8.94 29.19
N ILE A 654 -4.03 8.22 28.19
CA ILE A 654 -2.69 7.62 28.25
C ILE A 654 -1.65 8.74 28.21
N MET A 655 -0.69 8.73 29.14
CA MET A 655 0.43 9.67 29.12
C MET A 655 1.29 9.45 27.87
N GLU A 656 1.59 10.50 27.12
CA GLU A 656 2.45 10.41 25.93
C GLU A 656 3.95 10.41 26.28
N TRP A 657 4.33 11.15 27.31
CA TRP A 657 5.70 11.24 27.84
C TRP A 657 5.80 10.60 29.23
N ALA A 658 7.02 10.36 29.71
CA ALA A 658 7.26 9.80 31.05
C ALA A 658 6.72 10.71 32.18
N SER A 659 6.67 12.02 31.91
CA SER A 659 6.13 13.07 32.77
C SER A 659 4.85 13.65 32.17
N GLU A 660 3.99 14.19 33.03
CA GLU A 660 2.73 14.81 32.60
C GLU A 660 3.00 16.24 32.14
N PHE A 661 3.26 16.40 30.84
CA PHE A 661 3.44 17.70 30.20
C PHE A 661 2.13 18.24 29.61
N GLU A 662 2.03 19.56 29.47
CA GLU A 662 0.94 20.17 28.73
C GLU A 662 1.11 19.91 27.22
N ASP A 663 -0.01 19.58 26.59
CA ASP A 663 -0.11 19.21 25.17
C ASP A 663 -0.42 20.46 24.32
N PRO A 664 0.53 20.94 23.49
CA PRO A 664 0.33 22.12 22.67
C PRO A 664 -0.56 21.89 21.44
N ASP A 665 -0.81 20.63 21.07
CA ASP A 665 -1.62 20.24 19.92
C ASP A 665 -2.48 19.01 20.28
N PRO A 666 -3.59 19.20 21.03
CA PRO A 666 -4.41 18.08 21.50
C PRO A 666 -4.97 17.20 20.38
N GLN A 667 -5.07 17.72 19.14
CA GLN A 667 -5.56 17.01 17.96
C GLN A 667 -4.44 16.57 17.00
N HIS A 668 -3.21 16.46 17.51
CA HIS A 668 -2.06 16.04 16.74
C HIS A 668 -2.33 14.75 15.94
N ARG A 669 -1.87 14.72 14.69
CA ARG A 669 -2.10 13.62 13.75
C ARG A 669 -1.51 12.28 14.21
N HIS A 670 -0.42 12.28 14.97
CA HIS A 670 0.16 11.06 15.54
C HIS A 670 -0.51 10.65 16.86
N VAL A 671 -0.64 9.34 17.04
CA VAL A 671 -1.13 8.68 18.26
C VAL A 671 -0.08 7.67 18.76
N SER A 672 1.19 8.07 18.68
CA SER A 672 2.40 7.27 18.93
C SER A 672 2.38 6.52 20.26
N HIS A 673 1.89 7.14 21.32
CA HIS A 673 1.76 6.55 22.64
C HIS A 673 0.64 5.50 22.76
N LEU A 674 -0.16 5.29 21.71
CA LEU A 674 -1.12 4.19 21.58
C LEU A 674 -0.57 2.99 20.79
N PHE A 675 0.73 2.98 20.44
CA PHE A 675 1.39 1.84 19.80
C PHE A 675 1.10 0.52 20.54
N GLY A 676 1.09 0.53 21.87
CA GLY A 676 0.82 -0.66 22.69
C GLY A 676 -0.56 -1.30 22.48
N LEU A 677 -1.53 -0.55 21.95
CA LEU A 677 -2.86 -1.02 21.57
C LEU A 677 -2.89 -1.53 20.11
N PHE A 678 -2.26 -0.79 19.20
CA PHE A 678 -2.05 -1.20 17.82
C PHE A 678 -0.87 -0.45 17.18
N PRO A 679 0.04 -1.12 16.46
CA PRO A 679 0.05 -2.56 16.16
C PRO A 679 0.60 -3.45 17.29
N GLY A 680 1.09 -2.86 18.38
CA GLY A 680 1.49 -3.59 19.58
C GLY A 680 0.35 -4.38 20.22
N ARG A 681 0.71 -5.23 21.19
CA ARG A 681 -0.20 -6.21 21.81
C ARG A 681 -0.23 -6.13 23.35
N ALA A 682 0.29 -5.03 23.90
CA ALA A 682 0.39 -4.84 25.35
C ALA A 682 -0.93 -4.33 25.97
N ILE A 683 -1.72 -3.56 25.23
CA ILE A 683 -2.99 -3.01 25.68
C ILE A 683 -4.12 -3.80 25.01
N THR A 684 -4.89 -4.54 25.80
CA THR A 684 -6.01 -5.38 25.32
C THR A 684 -7.24 -5.25 26.23
N PRO A 685 -8.47 -5.40 25.68
CA PRO A 685 -9.69 -5.38 26.49
C PRO A 685 -9.70 -6.43 27.61
N GLN A 686 -9.08 -7.59 27.37
CA GLN A 686 -9.09 -8.73 28.28
C GLN A 686 -8.14 -8.58 29.45
N HIS A 687 -6.95 -8.00 29.23
CA HIS A 687 -5.89 -7.98 30.24
C HIS A 687 -5.64 -6.59 30.84
N THR A 688 -5.97 -5.51 30.12
CA THR A 688 -5.70 -4.13 30.57
C THR A 688 -6.89 -3.19 30.33
N PRO A 689 -8.09 -3.49 30.85
CA PRO A 689 -9.29 -2.71 30.57
C PRO A 689 -9.18 -1.24 31.01
N GLN A 690 -8.41 -0.92 32.06
CA GLN A 690 -8.17 0.46 32.48
C GLN A 690 -7.38 1.25 31.43
N LEU A 691 -6.36 0.64 30.82
CA LEU A 691 -5.59 1.27 29.74
C LEU A 691 -6.42 1.39 28.46
N CYS A 692 -7.35 0.46 28.18
CA CYS A 692 -8.30 0.60 27.08
C CYS A 692 -9.23 1.80 27.28
N SER A 693 -9.75 2.00 28.50
CA SER A 693 -10.58 3.17 28.81
C SER A 693 -9.78 4.48 28.65
N ALA A 694 -8.53 4.50 29.08
CA ALA A 694 -7.65 5.66 28.88
C ALA A 694 -7.32 5.89 27.38
N SER A 695 -7.13 4.82 26.60
CA SER A 695 -6.91 4.89 25.16
C SER A 695 -8.12 5.46 24.42
N GLU A 696 -9.33 5.07 24.82
CA GLU A 696 -10.59 5.65 24.30
C GLU A 696 -10.64 7.16 24.56
N LYS A 697 -10.31 7.61 25.78
CA LYS A 697 -10.23 9.04 26.10
C LYS A 697 -9.16 9.77 25.29
N THR A 698 -7.99 9.15 25.11
CA THR A 698 -6.93 9.69 24.25
C THR A 698 -7.42 9.89 22.82
N LEU A 699 -8.09 8.90 22.23
CA LEU A 699 -8.61 9.00 20.86
C LEU A 699 -9.69 10.08 20.73
N VAL A 700 -10.57 10.21 21.74
CA VAL A 700 -11.54 11.31 21.78
C VAL A 700 -10.84 12.67 21.82
N LYS A 701 -9.78 12.82 22.63
CA LYS A 701 -8.98 14.05 22.72
C LYS A 701 -8.29 14.39 21.40
N ARG A 702 -7.72 13.38 20.73
CA ARG A 702 -7.03 13.49 19.43
C ARG A 702 -7.98 13.77 18.26
N GLY A 703 -9.28 13.51 18.40
CA GLY A 703 -10.28 13.83 17.40
C GLY A 703 -10.19 12.98 16.13
N VAL A 704 -11.02 13.33 15.15
CA VAL A 704 -11.21 12.57 13.89
C VAL A 704 -10.22 13.00 12.81
N GLU A 705 -9.91 14.29 12.73
CA GLU A 705 -9.11 14.89 11.65
C GLU A 705 -7.69 14.31 11.56
N GLY A 706 -7.12 14.40 10.35
CA GLY A 706 -5.73 14.03 10.07
C GLY A 706 -5.54 13.52 8.64
N PRO A 707 -4.29 13.34 8.22
CA PRO A 707 -3.98 12.71 6.93
C PRO A 707 -4.54 11.28 6.87
N GLY A 708 -4.62 10.71 5.67
CA GLY A 708 -5.17 9.37 5.45
C GLY A 708 -4.59 8.32 6.40
N TRP A 709 -3.27 8.28 6.60
CA TRP A 709 -2.64 7.29 7.49
C TRP A 709 -3.08 7.44 8.95
N SER A 710 -3.32 8.68 9.40
CA SER A 710 -3.79 8.94 10.77
C SER A 710 -5.21 8.45 10.93
N THR A 711 -6.06 8.72 9.94
CA THR A 711 -7.44 8.23 9.88
C THR A 711 -7.50 6.71 9.97
N VAL A 712 -6.67 6.02 9.18
CA VAL A 712 -6.58 4.56 9.16
C VAL A 712 -6.02 3.99 10.47
N TRP A 713 -4.99 4.61 11.06
CA TRP A 713 -4.45 4.15 12.35
C TRP A 713 -5.47 4.31 13.48
N LYS A 714 -6.18 5.46 13.54
CA LYS A 714 -7.28 5.68 14.49
C LYS A 714 -8.40 4.66 14.29
N ALA A 715 -8.73 4.30 13.05
CA ALA A 715 -9.70 3.24 12.77
C ALA A 715 -9.27 1.87 13.33
N ALA A 716 -8.00 1.49 13.16
CA ALA A 716 -7.44 0.27 13.74
C ALA A 716 -7.52 0.26 15.27
N LEU A 717 -7.18 1.39 15.90
CA LEU A 717 -7.22 1.54 17.36
C LEU A 717 -8.66 1.42 17.89
N TRP A 718 -9.64 2.05 17.23
CA TRP A 718 -11.05 1.88 17.57
C TRP A 718 -11.55 0.45 17.37
N ALA A 719 -11.08 -0.25 16.32
CA ALA A 719 -11.39 -1.65 16.10
C ALA A 719 -10.83 -2.56 17.21
N ARG A 720 -9.60 -2.30 17.68
CA ARG A 720 -8.98 -3.00 18.81
C ARG A 720 -9.66 -2.73 20.15
N LEU A 721 -10.28 -1.55 20.31
CA LEU A 721 -11.15 -1.23 21.45
C LEU A 721 -12.56 -1.83 21.31
N GLN A 722 -12.86 -2.54 20.23
CA GLN A 722 -14.18 -3.13 19.93
C GLN A 722 -15.30 -2.07 19.84
N LYS A 723 -14.96 -0.85 19.43
CA LYS A 723 -15.89 0.28 19.26
C LYS A 723 -16.28 0.42 17.78
N SER A 724 -17.12 -0.49 17.29
CA SER A 724 -17.49 -0.57 15.87
C SER A 724 -17.99 0.73 15.25
N GLY A 725 -18.85 1.48 15.96
CA GLY A 725 -19.37 2.76 15.47
C GLY A 725 -18.28 3.81 15.27
N LYS A 726 -17.29 3.86 16.17
CA LYS A 726 -16.13 4.78 16.07
C LYS A 726 -15.13 4.34 15.02
N ALA A 727 -14.87 3.05 14.89
CA ALA A 727 -14.05 2.53 13.80
C ALA A 727 -14.66 2.88 12.44
N TYR A 728 -15.98 2.71 12.30
CA TYR A 728 -16.69 3.06 11.06
C TYR A 728 -16.78 4.57 10.81
N GLU A 729 -16.85 5.40 11.85
CA GLU A 729 -16.74 6.87 11.70
C GLU A 729 -15.45 7.25 10.98
N MET A 730 -14.32 6.64 11.34
CA MET A 730 -13.04 6.85 10.65
C MET A 730 -13.04 6.29 9.22
N VAL A 731 -13.64 5.11 8.99
CA VAL A 731 -13.83 4.56 7.62
C VAL A 731 -14.59 5.56 6.76
N LYS A 732 -15.67 6.14 7.27
CA LYS A 732 -16.47 7.15 6.57
C LYS A 732 -15.69 8.44 6.32
N HIS A 733 -14.89 8.87 7.30
CA HIS A 733 -14.07 10.07 7.17
C HIS A 733 -13.03 9.94 6.04
N LEU A 734 -12.45 8.74 5.84
CA LEU A 734 -11.48 8.50 4.74
C LEU A 734 -12.11 8.67 3.34
N PHE A 735 -13.40 8.36 3.17
CA PHE A 735 -14.10 8.53 1.89
C PHE A 735 -14.56 9.97 1.68
N ASN A 736 -13.62 10.89 1.71
CA ASN A 736 -13.79 12.27 1.26
C ASN A 736 -13.03 12.45 -0.06
N LEU A 737 -13.68 12.98 -1.09
CA LEU A 737 -13.02 13.17 -2.38
C LEU A 737 -12.12 14.42 -2.31
N VAL A 738 -10.83 14.21 -2.47
CA VAL A 738 -9.83 15.29 -2.43
C VAL A 738 -9.75 15.98 -3.79
N ASP A 739 -9.69 17.31 -3.78
CA ASP A 739 -9.42 18.13 -4.96
C ASP A 739 -7.92 18.12 -5.26
N PRO A 740 -7.47 17.58 -6.42
CA PRO A 740 -6.05 17.53 -6.76
C PRO A 740 -5.44 18.89 -7.11
N THR A 741 -6.22 19.97 -7.15
CA THR A 741 -5.75 21.34 -7.40
C THR A 741 -5.54 22.17 -6.15
N TYR A 742 -5.96 21.67 -4.98
CA TYR A 742 -5.88 22.39 -3.73
C TYR A 742 -5.38 21.46 -2.61
N GLU A 743 -4.25 21.83 -2.02
CA GLU A 743 -3.68 21.10 -0.89
C GLU A 743 -3.83 21.92 0.40
N ARG A 744 -4.38 21.28 1.42
CA ARG A 744 -4.40 21.78 2.79
C ARG A 744 -3.77 20.73 3.70
N ASP A 745 -2.87 21.18 4.56
CA ASP A 745 -2.14 20.31 5.47
C ASP A 745 -3.10 19.43 6.29
N ASN A 746 -2.84 18.12 6.25
CA ASN A 746 -3.57 17.08 7.01
C ASN A 746 -5.05 16.89 6.59
N GLU A 747 -5.48 17.37 5.43
CA GLU A 747 -6.82 17.12 4.89
C GLU A 747 -6.88 15.75 4.19
N GLY A 748 -6.93 14.68 5.00
CA GLY A 748 -7.01 13.32 4.50
C GLY A 748 -8.23 13.05 3.62
N GLY A 749 -8.19 11.93 2.90
CA GLY A 749 -9.27 11.51 2.00
C GLY A 749 -8.77 10.55 0.95
N VAL A 750 -9.49 10.45 -0.17
CA VAL A 750 -9.08 9.70 -1.35
C VAL A 750 -9.28 10.52 -2.64
N PHE A 751 -8.43 10.31 -3.62
CA PHE A 751 -8.56 10.86 -4.96
C PHE A 751 -9.53 10.04 -5.83
N SER A 752 -9.77 10.49 -7.06
CA SER A 752 -10.69 9.84 -7.99
C SER A 752 -10.30 8.39 -8.33
N ASN A 753 -9.00 8.07 -8.32
CA ASN A 753 -8.45 6.73 -8.49
C ASN A 753 -8.32 5.93 -7.18
N LEU A 754 -8.96 6.40 -6.09
CA LEU A 754 -8.89 5.84 -4.73
C LEU A 754 -7.53 5.88 -4.05
N PHE A 755 -6.50 6.52 -4.63
CA PHE A 755 -5.29 6.80 -3.87
C PHE A 755 -5.61 7.66 -2.66
N ALA A 756 -5.07 7.27 -1.51
CA ALA A 756 -5.27 7.99 -0.27
C ALA A 756 -4.41 9.26 -0.24
N ALA A 757 -4.95 10.28 0.41
CA ALA A 757 -4.31 11.57 0.52
C ALA A 757 -3.73 11.78 1.92
N HIS A 758 -2.51 12.30 1.97
CA HIS A 758 -2.02 13.02 3.13
C HIS A 758 -2.72 14.39 3.29
N PRO A 759 -2.89 15.25 2.25
CA PRO A 759 -2.32 15.27 0.88
C PRO A 759 -0.85 15.74 0.88
N PRO A 760 -0.07 15.48 -0.19
CA PRO A 760 -0.41 14.81 -1.47
C PRO A 760 -0.60 13.27 -1.34
N PHE A 761 -0.62 12.54 -2.46
CA PHE A 761 -0.74 11.07 -2.46
C PHE A 761 0.27 10.41 -1.53
N GLN A 762 -0.25 9.57 -0.61
CA GLN A 762 0.51 8.64 0.21
C GLN A 762 -0.21 7.29 0.26
N ILE A 763 0.53 6.20 0.03
CA ILE A 763 -0.07 4.86 -0.15
C ILE A 763 -0.41 4.16 1.17
N ASP A 764 0.21 4.59 2.26
CA ASP A 764 0.10 4.00 3.60
C ASP A 764 -1.34 3.71 4.00
N ALA A 765 -2.24 4.67 3.87
CA ALA A 765 -3.64 4.52 4.18
C ALA A 765 -4.36 3.50 3.28
N ASN A 766 -4.02 3.41 1.99
CA ASN A 766 -4.59 2.36 1.12
C ASN A 766 -4.24 0.96 1.63
N LEU A 767 -2.96 0.75 1.95
CA LEU A 767 -2.43 -0.55 2.37
C LEU A 767 -2.89 -0.91 3.79
N GLY A 768 -2.93 0.07 4.69
CA GLY A 768 -3.42 -0.06 6.05
C GLY A 768 -4.94 -0.27 6.15
N PHE A 769 -5.73 0.31 5.23
CA PHE A 769 -7.19 0.17 5.23
C PHE A 769 -7.63 -1.30 5.17
N SER A 770 -6.92 -2.11 4.39
CA SER A 770 -7.21 -3.55 4.31
C SER A 770 -7.04 -4.24 5.67
N ALA A 771 -5.99 -3.87 6.41
CA ALA A 771 -5.74 -4.40 7.74
C ALA A 771 -6.83 -3.98 8.74
N VAL A 772 -7.29 -2.71 8.67
CA VAL A 772 -8.37 -2.20 9.53
C VAL A 772 -9.66 -3.01 9.36
N ILE A 773 -10.09 -3.22 8.12
CA ILE A 773 -11.31 -4.00 7.85
C ILE A 773 -11.13 -5.45 8.33
N ALA A 774 -9.95 -6.05 8.13
CA ALA A 774 -9.66 -7.36 8.70
C ALA A 774 -9.74 -7.36 10.24
N GLU A 775 -9.16 -6.37 10.92
CA GLU A 775 -9.20 -6.19 12.38
C GLU A 775 -10.62 -5.93 12.92
N MET A 776 -11.51 -5.34 12.12
CA MET A 776 -12.93 -5.19 12.49
C MET A 776 -13.69 -6.52 12.44
N LEU A 777 -13.24 -7.46 11.60
CA LEU A 777 -13.91 -8.73 11.33
C LEU A 777 -13.32 -9.92 12.10
N VAL A 778 -12.00 -9.96 12.28
CA VAL A 778 -11.27 -11.04 12.94
C VAL A 778 -10.06 -10.47 13.70
N GLN A 779 -9.94 -10.82 14.98
CA GLN A 779 -8.74 -10.55 15.78
C GLN A 779 -8.26 -11.86 16.41
N GLY A 780 -6.96 -12.01 16.67
CA GLY A 780 -6.47 -13.22 17.34
C GLY A 780 -5.12 -13.06 18.03
N THR A 781 -4.92 -13.77 19.15
CA THR A 781 -3.71 -13.71 19.98
C THR A 781 -2.75 -14.88 19.74
N GLY A 782 -3.19 -15.89 18.97
CA GLY A 782 -2.47 -17.13 18.70
C GLY A 782 -3.14 -18.35 19.35
N THR A 783 -3.86 -18.14 20.45
CA THR A 783 -4.67 -19.16 21.15
C THR A 783 -6.14 -18.76 21.26
N GLU A 784 -6.46 -17.48 21.04
CA GLU A 784 -7.82 -16.96 21.03
C GLU A 784 -8.12 -16.30 19.69
N LEU A 785 -9.37 -16.47 19.23
CA LEU A 785 -9.88 -15.92 17.98
C LEU A 785 -11.21 -15.20 18.24
N TYR A 786 -11.24 -13.90 17.97
CA TYR A 786 -12.40 -13.04 18.16
C TYR A 786 -13.09 -12.80 16.82
N LEU A 787 -14.37 -13.15 16.74
CA LEU A 787 -15.18 -13.09 15.53
C LEU A 787 -16.09 -11.88 15.55
N LEU A 788 -16.05 -11.08 14.48
CA LEU A 788 -16.80 -9.83 14.32
C LEU A 788 -16.63 -8.84 15.50
N PRO A 789 -15.41 -8.64 16.03
CA PRO A 789 -15.19 -7.88 17.26
C PRO A 789 -15.59 -6.40 17.14
N ALA A 790 -15.55 -5.82 15.94
CA ALA A 790 -15.93 -4.44 15.70
C ALA A 790 -16.78 -4.26 14.42
N LEU A 791 -17.67 -5.21 14.12
CA LEU A 791 -18.58 -5.11 12.98
C LEU A 791 -19.59 -3.93 13.15
N PRO A 792 -19.69 -2.98 12.20
CA PRO A 792 -20.71 -1.94 12.20
C PRO A 792 -22.04 -2.54 11.69
N ARG A 793 -22.80 -3.14 12.60
CA ARG A 793 -23.94 -4.02 12.31
C ARG A 793 -25.06 -3.35 11.51
N ASP A 794 -25.29 -2.06 11.72
CA ASP A 794 -26.28 -1.25 11.02
C ASP A 794 -25.82 -0.83 9.61
N LYS A 795 -24.51 -0.76 9.39
CA LYS A 795 -23.91 -0.33 8.12
C LYS A 795 -23.64 -1.49 7.19
N TRP A 796 -23.20 -2.63 7.73
CA TRP A 796 -22.91 -3.87 7.03
C TRP A 796 -23.78 -5.01 7.58
N PRO A 797 -25.11 -4.95 7.43
CA PRO A 797 -25.99 -5.95 8.02
C PRO A 797 -25.77 -7.35 7.41
N ASN A 798 -25.36 -7.45 6.14
CA ASN A 798 -25.10 -8.74 5.50
C ASN A 798 -23.73 -8.72 4.83
N GLY A 799 -22.96 -9.79 5.04
CA GLY A 799 -21.67 -9.92 4.40
C GLY A 799 -20.99 -11.25 4.65
N CYS A 800 -19.91 -11.47 3.90
CA CYS A 800 -19.04 -12.61 4.02
C CYS A 800 -17.60 -12.16 3.77
N ALA A 801 -16.69 -12.60 4.64
CA ALA A 801 -15.25 -12.51 4.44
C ALA A 801 -14.68 -13.93 4.37
N LYS A 802 -13.98 -14.25 3.28
CA LYS A 802 -13.33 -15.55 3.11
C LYS A 802 -11.83 -15.36 2.97
N GLY A 803 -11.05 -16.27 3.55
CA GLY A 803 -9.62 -16.40 3.37
C GLY A 803 -8.76 -15.49 4.22
N LEU A 804 -9.35 -14.78 5.20
CA LEU A 804 -8.60 -13.99 6.17
C LEU A 804 -7.70 -14.91 6.99
N ARG A 805 -6.54 -14.41 7.42
CA ARG A 805 -5.61 -15.16 8.26
C ARG A 805 -5.69 -14.66 9.70
N ALA A 806 -5.41 -15.56 10.64
CA ALA A 806 -5.20 -15.22 12.04
C ALA A 806 -3.94 -15.91 12.57
N ARG A 807 -3.39 -15.38 13.68
CA ARG A 807 -2.25 -15.97 14.38
C ARG A 807 -2.53 -17.44 14.75
N GLY A 808 -1.48 -18.25 14.83
CA GLY A 808 -1.59 -19.70 15.02
C GLY A 808 -1.73 -20.49 13.71
N GLY A 809 -1.41 -19.88 12.57
CA GLY A 809 -1.45 -20.56 11.26
C GLY A 809 -2.86 -20.71 10.66
N LEU A 810 -3.84 -19.96 11.17
CA LEU A 810 -5.25 -20.16 10.87
C LEU A 810 -5.70 -19.39 9.62
N THR A 811 -6.64 -19.97 8.91
CA THR A 811 -7.47 -19.28 7.94
C THR A 811 -8.93 -19.29 8.41
N VAL A 812 -9.61 -18.17 8.21
CA VAL A 812 -10.96 -17.90 8.69
C VAL A 812 -11.84 -17.45 7.54
N ASN A 813 -12.96 -18.15 7.37
CA ASN A 813 -14.10 -17.71 6.60
C ASN A 813 -15.23 -17.39 7.58
N LEU A 814 -15.90 -16.26 7.44
CA LEU A 814 -17.06 -15.92 8.25
C LEU A 814 -18.11 -15.18 7.44
N CYS A 815 -19.37 -15.54 7.66
CA CYS A 815 -20.54 -14.91 7.06
C CYS A 815 -21.49 -14.46 8.17
N TRP A 816 -22.16 -13.33 7.94
CA TRP A 816 -23.12 -12.76 8.88
C TRP A 816 -24.36 -12.26 8.14
N LYS A 817 -25.49 -12.30 8.85
CA LYS A 817 -26.79 -11.83 8.37
C LYS A 817 -27.45 -11.00 9.45
N GLN A 818 -28.10 -9.90 9.06
CA GLN A 818 -28.72 -8.95 9.99
C GLN A 818 -27.79 -8.53 11.15
N GLY A 819 -26.51 -8.35 10.82
CA GLY A 819 -25.46 -7.98 11.75
C GLY A 819 -25.05 -9.07 12.73
N GLN A 820 -25.53 -10.32 12.60
CA GLN A 820 -25.21 -11.44 13.47
C GLN A 820 -24.41 -12.50 12.74
N LEU A 821 -23.42 -13.11 13.41
CA LEU A 821 -22.69 -14.26 12.89
C LEU A 821 -23.68 -15.32 12.42
N HIS A 822 -23.51 -15.81 11.19
CA HIS A 822 -24.31 -16.89 10.62
C HIS A 822 -23.51 -18.19 10.64
N GLU A 823 -22.29 -18.12 10.12
CA GLU A 823 -21.39 -19.27 9.99
C GLU A 823 -19.93 -18.78 10.05
N VAL A 824 -19.06 -19.57 10.66
CA VAL A 824 -17.60 -19.39 10.60
C VAL A 824 -16.92 -20.73 10.30
N GLY A 825 -16.06 -20.76 9.30
CA GLY A 825 -15.15 -21.86 9.00
C GLY A 825 -13.73 -21.51 9.45
N VAL A 826 -13.10 -22.38 10.24
CA VAL A 826 -11.73 -22.21 10.73
C VAL A 826 -10.91 -23.46 10.38
N TRP A 827 -9.72 -23.26 9.85
CA TRP A 827 -8.78 -24.35 9.58
C TRP A 827 -7.32 -23.92 9.71
N SER A 828 -6.44 -24.90 9.87
CA SER A 828 -4.99 -24.75 9.83
C SER A 828 -4.41 -25.66 8.75
N THR A 829 -3.42 -25.15 8.02
CA THR A 829 -2.64 -25.92 7.04
C THR A 829 -1.24 -26.27 7.51
N VAL A 830 -0.84 -25.80 8.70
CA VAL A 830 0.55 -25.87 9.20
C VAL A 830 0.72 -26.79 10.40
N GLY A 831 -0.39 -27.21 11.02
CA GLY A 831 -0.38 -28.13 12.16
C GLY A 831 -1.67 -28.05 12.96
N ASP A 832 -1.82 -28.98 13.91
CA ASP A 832 -2.94 -28.98 14.83
C ASP A 832 -2.86 -27.76 15.75
N SER A 833 -4.01 -27.20 16.09
CA SER A 833 -4.10 -25.98 16.89
C SER A 833 -5.28 -26.06 17.84
N VAL A 834 -5.12 -25.54 19.06
CA VAL A 834 -6.22 -25.41 20.03
C VAL A 834 -6.54 -23.94 20.17
N GLN A 835 -7.78 -23.58 19.87
CA GLN A 835 -8.24 -22.19 19.83
C GLN A 835 -9.45 -22.00 20.73
N VAL A 836 -9.53 -20.85 21.39
CA VAL A 836 -10.77 -20.37 22.01
C VAL A 836 -11.41 -19.36 21.07
N LEU A 837 -12.59 -19.71 20.53
CA LEU A 837 -13.35 -18.84 19.64
C LEU A 837 -14.27 -17.98 20.48
N HIS A 838 -14.28 -16.67 20.25
CA HIS A 838 -15.11 -15.69 20.93
C HIS A 838 -16.07 -15.04 19.94
N TYR A 839 -17.35 -14.97 20.31
CA TYR A 839 -18.38 -14.20 19.59
C TYR A 839 -19.34 -13.53 20.58
N GLY A 840 -19.17 -12.22 20.78
CA GLY A 840 -19.84 -11.52 21.88
C GLY A 840 -19.45 -12.14 23.22
N GLU A 841 -20.43 -12.50 24.04
CA GLU A 841 -20.22 -13.17 25.33
C GLU A 841 -20.01 -14.70 25.20
N LYS A 842 -20.19 -15.27 24.00
CA LYS A 842 -20.05 -16.71 23.78
C LYS A 842 -18.58 -17.06 23.59
N MET A 843 -18.17 -18.20 24.16
CA MET A 843 -16.85 -18.79 23.95
C MET A 843 -16.94 -20.31 23.77
N VAL A 844 -16.13 -20.85 22.87
CA VAL A 844 -15.94 -22.31 22.73
C VAL A 844 -14.47 -22.64 22.53
N LYS A 845 -14.00 -23.70 23.20
CA LYS A 845 -12.68 -24.29 22.95
C LYS A 845 -12.79 -25.27 21.78
N ALA A 846 -12.04 -25.05 20.72
CA ALA A 846 -12.00 -25.89 19.53
C ALA A 846 -10.61 -26.48 19.30
N SER A 847 -10.56 -27.77 19.03
CA SER A 847 -9.36 -28.45 18.53
C SER A 847 -9.42 -28.48 17.01
N ILE A 848 -8.59 -27.66 16.37
CA ILE A 848 -8.49 -27.52 14.93
C ILE A 848 -7.38 -28.45 14.44
N ALA A 849 -7.73 -29.70 14.13
CA ALA A 849 -6.79 -30.61 13.48
C ALA A 849 -6.42 -30.07 12.10
N SER A 850 -5.15 -30.21 11.74
CA SER A 850 -4.62 -29.81 10.44
C SER A 850 -5.43 -30.43 9.29
N CYS A 851 -5.55 -29.67 8.20
CA CYS A 851 -6.20 -30.12 6.97
C CYS A 851 -7.68 -30.47 7.10
N ASN A 852 -8.35 -29.96 8.15
CA ASN A 852 -9.80 -30.04 8.30
C ASN A 852 -10.38 -28.64 8.50
N VAL A 853 -11.51 -28.36 7.87
CA VAL A 853 -12.30 -27.16 8.07
C VAL A 853 -13.38 -27.45 9.10
N TYR A 854 -13.35 -26.71 10.20
CA TYR A 854 -14.35 -26.78 11.25
C TYR A 854 -15.32 -25.62 11.08
N ILE A 855 -16.59 -25.95 10.92
CA ILE A 855 -17.66 -24.99 10.65
C ILE A 855 -18.54 -24.87 11.88
N PHE A 856 -18.68 -23.64 12.37
CA PHE A 856 -19.47 -23.29 13.55
C PHE A 856 -20.62 -22.38 13.17
N ASN A 857 -21.75 -22.55 13.83
CA ASN A 857 -22.92 -21.67 13.70
C ASN A 857 -22.83 -20.44 14.64
N SER A 858 -23.89 -19.65 14.71
CA SER A 858 -24.04 -18.47 15.58
C SER A 858 -23.97 -18.75 17.10
N ASP A 859 -24.11 -20.01 17.51
CA ASP A 859 -23.97 -20.46 18.89
C ASP A 859 -22.58 -21.06 19.17
N LEU A 860 -21.65 -20.92 18.21
CA LEU A 860 -20.33 -21.54 18.25
C LEU A 860 -20.36 -23.06 18.45
N THR A 861 -21.44 -23.71 18.01
CA THR A 861 -21.52 -25.17 17.95
C THR A 861 -20.93 -25.62 16.63
N CYS A 862 -19.99 -26.58 16.65
CA CYS A 862 -19.46 -27.17 15.44
C CYS A 862 -20.56 -28.02 14.77
N VAL A 863 -21.03 -27.58 13.61
CA VAL A 863 -22.13 -28.22 12.87
C VAL A 863 -21.63 -29.10 11.72
N ARG A 864 -20.39 -28.88 11.26
CA ARG A 864 -19.80 -29.62 10.16
C ARG A 864 -18.27 -29.61 10.24
N THR A 865 -17.66 -30.72 9.85
CA THR A 865 -16.21 -30.83 9.65
C THR A 865 -15.95 -31.41 8.27
N GLU A 866 -15.08 -30.77 7.50
CA GLU A 866 -14.75 -31.16 6.13
C GLU A 866 -13.25 -31.38 5.98
N SER A 867 -12.84 -32.45 5.28
CA SER A 867 -11.41 -32.68 5.01
C SER A 867 -10.94 -31.88 3.80
N LEU A 868 -9.77 -31.27 3.91
CA LEU A 868 -9.05 -30.60 2.82
C LEU A 868 -8.16 -31.56 2.02
N SER A 869 -8.08 -32.83 2.40
CA SER A 869 -7.26 -33.82 1.69
C SER A 869 -7.96 -34.26 0.39
N GLY A 870 -7.34 -33.95 -0.76
CA GLY A 870 -7.70 -34.57 -2.03
C GLY A 870 -7.15 -36.00 -2.16
N GLU A 871 -7.60 -36.75 -3.17
CA GLU A 871 -6.98 -38.03 -3.57
C GLU A 871 -5.47 -37.83 -3.77
N GLY A 872 -4.65 -38.30 -2.81
CA GLY A 872 -3.20 -38.11 -2.79
C GLY A 872 -2.58 -37.49 -1.54
N GLY A 873 -3.35 -37.18 -0.49
CA GLY A 873 -2.83 -36.94 0.87
C GLY A 873 -2.07 -35.62 1.11
N SER A 874 -2.02 -34.72 0.12
CA SER A 874 -1.47 -33.37 0.30
C SER A 874 -2.58 -32.36 0.56
N CYS A 875 -2.49 -31.63 1.67
CA CYS A 875 -3.45 -30.60 2.08
C CYS A 875 -3.42 -29.34 1.19
N LEU A 876 -2.48 -29.25 0.24
CA LEU A 876 -2.27 -28.08 -0.62
C LEU A 876 -3.15 -28.08 -1.88
N LYS A 877 -3.85 -29.17 -2.19
CA LYS A 877 -4.65 -29.27 -3.42
C LYS A 877 -6.15 -29.24 -3.11
N ARG A 878 -6.74 -28.05 -3.32
CA ARG A 878 -8.18 -27.69 -3.42
C ARG A 878 -8.76 -26.97 -2.20
N LEU A 879 -8.70 -25.64 -2.25
CA LEU A 879 -9.77 -24.78 -1.76
C LEU A 879 -10.31 -24.02 -2.98
N LYS A 880 -11.30 -24.61 -3.67
CA LYS A 880 -12.18 -23.87 -4.58
C LYS A 880 -13.51 -23.70 -3.83
N TRP A 881 -13.76 -22.50 -3.31
CA TRP A 881 -14.97 -22.10 -2.57
C TRP A 881 -15.42 -20.69 -2.95
#